data_AF-A0A4Q2D8V3-F1
#
_entry.id   AF-A0A4Q2D8V3-F1
#
_cell.length_a   1.000
_cell.length_b   1.000
_cell.length_c   1.000
_cell.angle_alpha   90.00
_cell.angle_beta   90.00
_cell.angle_gamma   90.00
#
_symmetry.space_group_name_H-M   'P 1'
#
loop_
_entity.id
_entity.type
_entity.pdbx_description
1 polymer ?
#
loop_
_entity_poly.entity_id
_entity_poly.type
_entity_poly.pdbx_seq_one_letter_code
_entity_poly.pdbx_strand_id
1 'polypeptide(L)'
;MKSHSTNLQPTLVNDASLKLGKRKVDQVLIPDGSPESQRVFKQPRIQDPPGKDVTSKATVVHIDPSKSIINSPPHVVAQSFAKLPYGAQYEITRLVNNGRANYADFLSLISDLTSVPALSTNTTVAPLVSKILKTIKAVLDDAKVNADTAPVCHFKSALTGLRFVVLDVFLLFVLNLTDKGLLVEDIGDDSDDPVIYLAPSQIKIKYLASDDDPAHRAIDVLRASHLKTPCQLSSELVVNLAENGVPLQAFVDLLRASLDEAISPLLDWDRDLGEFWRDIQHRGGVLNARLARERPGIARVQGWSERDAVEQNNDDEDGLKELDGAGANSEQRSLAWWADPISGLPSPLEETIIEALDSGFTPKNCPYLRAKLGNCIVGYVDRIVSSYHIDVPMSCTSMIVPDRSGVLAEGEVFVKASGRYLQLPDGTYTDILVNMDVLVGRHPCKLPTDIRKWKAVDKPEFHSLGMADVIVLSTKGSRRAADWLAGGDYDGDKVLVVWQPELVEPFRNADERYADPPSDMDSRFFQKEVERVSTFSEKTAGLPEIEKIHELQYHLLGALRNTSLVGRYSNYHDIAVYQKGYKHPETRRLAIMFCTVLDSVKSGLSVKPEVLMDDQRRYGTLKAPLWTESIEKGNSKIQSPDNSNSGYPERGKGLKPFIMDGLFKRGKELRNEWKGKIERKTGLETSFVMDPDLVAPYQEFERMAAKEVARRNAADEASGPGVTLSVAQSSSGGNPSEEWSYANDLILIRKHVEEIYKEHKEKIGQAPAGGGGRPSSSLPGSDLDSAALTGLPIQRRQDILRSLSRKFAMYPTADELHLSPGWAARVKASYAYFYDCGQQKNKRKWTQFPWNVAFRDLCDIKAQVDSGYKTVRRECFYDRMAVKALIGRLTLN
;
A
#
# COMPACT_ATOMS: atom_id res chain seq x y z
N MET A 1 66.39 27.40 -28.77
CA MET A 1 67.16 26.14 -28.73
C MET A 1 67.38 25.72 -27.28
N LYS A 2 66.64 24.70 -26.83
CA LYS A 2 67.00 23.63 -25.87
C LYS A 2 65.69 23.06 -25.32
N SER A 3 65.29 21.96 -25.95
CA SER A 3 64.34 20.96 -25.49
C SER A 3 64.95 20.17 -24.33
N HIS A 4 64.18 19.82 -23.30
CA HIS A 4 64.36 18.60 -22.50
C HIS A 4 62.97 18.06 -22.14
N SER A 5 62.71 16.83 -22.61
CA SER A 5 61.53 16.02 -22.30
C SER A 5 61.99 14.91 -21.37
N THR A 6 61.29 14.71 -20.25
CA THR A 6 61.45 13.55 -19.37
C THR A 6 60.10 12.89 -19.14
N ASN A 7 60.03 11.63 -19.56
CA ASN A 7 59.01 10.65 -19.22
C ASN A 7 58.95 10.42 -17.71
N LEU A 8 57.74 10.35 -17.14
CA LEU A 8 57.46 9.83 -15.81
C LEU A 8 56.51 8.64 -15.93
N GLN A 9 56.94 7.49 -15.43
CA GLN A 9 56.10 6.32 -15.14
C GLN A 9 55.21 6.59 -13.93
N PRO A 10 53.97 6.06 -13.84
CA PRO A 10 53.22 6.02 -12.60
C PRO A 10 53.52 4.73 -11.82
N THR A 11 53.98 4.91 -10.58
CA THR A 11 54.15 3.91 -9.54
C THR A 11 52.78 3.40 -9.05
N LEU A 12 52.63 2.07 -9.01
CA LEU A 12 51.55 1.35 -8.33
C LEU A 12 51.72 1.44 -6.80
N VAL A 13 50.65 1.80 -6.09
CA VAL A 13 50.55 1.59 -4.64
C VAL A 13 49.25 0.85 -4.33
N ASN A 14 49.43 -0.29 -3.65
CA ASN A 14 48.42 -1.19 -3.12
C ASN A 14 47.47 -0.47 -2.14
N ASP A 15 46.16 -0.62 -2.32
CA ASP A 15 45.17 -0.01 -1.44
C ASP A 15 44.36 -1.10 -0.71
N ALA A 16 44.57 -1.16 0.60
CA ALA A 16 43.95 -2.09 1.53
C ALA A 16 43.07 -1.29 2.49
N SER A 17 41.74 -1.34 2.36
CA SER A 17 40.78 -1.01 3.47
C SER A 17 39.29 -0.90 3.11
N LEU A 18 38.83 -1.16 1.88
CA LEU A 18 37.40 -1.03 1.57
C LEU A 18 36.60 -2.30 1.93
N LYS A 19 35.63 -2.16 2.85
CA LYS A 19 34.70 -3.23 3.27
C LYS A 19 33.29 -2.94 2.75
N LEU A 20 32.82 -3.74 1.80
CA LEU A 20 31.40 -3.91 1.50
C LEU A 20 30.79 -4.97 2.44
N GLY A 21 29.80 -4.57 3.23
CA GLY A 21 29.01 -5.47 4.06
C GLY A 21 28.72 -4.91 5.45
N LYS A 22 27.44 -4.76 5.77
CA LYS A 22 26.93 -4.25 7.05
C LYS A 22 27.38 -5.16 8.20
N ARG A 23 28.27 -4.69 9.09
CA ARG A 23 28.47 -5.30 10.42
C ARG A 23 28.72 -4.27 11.51
N LYS A 24 28.13 -4.54 12.69
CA LYS A 24 28.55 -4.00 13.99
C LYS A 24 30.00 -4.42 14.25
N VAL A 25 30.85 -3.48 14.65
CA VAL A 25 32.27 -3.72 14.96
C VAL A 25 32.48 -3.62 16.46
N ASP A 26 32.68 -4.77 17.11
CA ASP A 26 33.49 -4.87 18.32
C ASP A 26 34.88 -5.37 17.91
N GLN A 27 35.92 -4.57 18.18
CA GLN A 27 37.22 -5.03 18.72
C GLN A 27 38.22 -3.86 18.72
N VAL A 28 38.65 -3.51 19.93
CA VAL A 28 39.84 -2.69 20.24
C VAL A 28 41.05 -3.61 20.18
N LEU A 29 42.12 -3.17 19.50
CA LEU A 29 43.41 -3.86 19.45
C LEU A 29 44.19 -3.63 20.76
N ILE A 30 44.63 -4.71 21.41
CA ILE A 30 45.76 -4.71 22.36
C ILE A 30 46.72 -5.81 21.89
N PRO A 31 48.04 -5.56 21.76
CA PRO A 31 48.98 -6.54 21.24
C PRO A 31 49.53 -7.51 22.32
N ASP A 32 49.90 -8.67 21.81
CA ASP A 32 50.82 -9.71 22.31
C ASP A 32 50.32 -10.89 23.18
N GLY A 33 50.37 -12.08 22.54
CA GLY A 33 51.28 -13.14 22.97
C GLY A 33 50.73 -14.28 23.84
N SER A 34 50.12 -15.31 23.23
CA SER A 34 50.32 -16.76 23.55
C SER A 34 49.19 -17.63 22.95
N PRO A 35 49.44 -18.92 22.65
CA PRO A 35 48.46 -19.79 22.02
C PRO A 35 47.77 -20.67 23.06
N GLU A 36 46.47 -20.47 23.32
CA GLU A 36 45.52 -21.53 23.70
C GLU A 36 44.08 -21.03 23.93
N SER A 37 43.14 -21.92 23.60
CA SER A 37 41.69 -21.92 23.87
C SER A 37 40.74 -21.26 22.86
N GLN A 38 40.12 -22.14 22.08
CA GLN A 38 38.87 -21.97 21.35
C GLN A 38 37.79 -21.31 22.22
N ARG A 39 37.21 -20.19 21.77
CA ARG A 39 36.00 -19.61 22.37
C ARG A 39 34.89 -19.47 21.34
N VAL A 40 33.82 -20.21 21.65
CA VAL A 40 32.46 -20.15 21.10
C VAL A 40 31.93 -18.71 21.14
N PHE A 41 31.39 -18.22 20.02
CA PHE A 41 30.74 -16.90 19.96
C PHE A 41 29.38 -16.97 20.66
N LYS A 42 29.35 -16.60 21.95
CA LYS A 42 28.21 -15.89 22.52
C LYS A 42 28.16 -14.51 21.84
N GLN A 43 26.98 -14.01 21.49
CA GLN A 43 26.81 -12.55 21.41
C GLN A 43 27.33 -11.96 22.73
N PRO A 44 28.14 -10.88 22.72
CA PRO A 44 28.69 -10.37 23.96
C PRO A 44 27.53 -9.96 24.87
N ARG A 45 27.43 -10.63 26.03
CA ARG A 45 26.85 -9.99 27.22
C ARG A 45 27.76 -8.82 27.52
N ILE A 46 27.40 -7.62 27.06
CA ILE A 46 27.94 -6.39 27.62
C ILE A 46 27.32 -6.29 29.02
N GLN A 47 27.96 -6.93 30.00
CA GLN A 47 27.85 -6.49 31.38
C GLN A 47 28.70 -5.23 31.49
N ASP A 48 28.14 -4.09 31.08
CA ASP A 48 28.60 -2.85 31.67
C ASP A 48 27.92 -2.76 33.05
N PRO A 49 28.69 -2.59 34.15
CA PRO A 49 28.10 -2.39 35.47
C PRO A 49 27.20 -1.14 35.44
N PRO A 50 26.08 -1.13 36.19
CA PRO A 50 25.18 0.01 36.22
C PRO A 50 25.94 1.25 36.73
N GLY A 51 25.98 2.32 35.93
CA GLY A 51 26.53 3.61 36.32
C GLY A 51 27.72 4.16 35.51
N LYS A 52 28.04 3.62 34.33
CA LYS A 52 28.97 4.30 33.40
C LYS A 52 28.22 5.13 32.36
N ASP A 53 28.53 6.42 32.37
CA ASP A 53 28.10 7.43 31.43
C ASP A 53 28.35 6.97 29.97
N VAL A 54 27.27 6.74 29.22
CA VAL A 54 27.30 6.16 27.86
C VAL A 54 27.71 7.20 26.80
N THR A 55 27.85 8.47 27.20
CA THR A 55 28.25 9.58 26.32
C THR A 55 29.68 9.44 25.77
N SER A 56 30.56 8.66 26.42
CA SER A 56 32.00 8.63 26.07
C SER A 56 32.37 7.81 24.82
N LYS A 57 31.42 7.30 24.03
CA LYS A 57 31.67 6.47 22.83
C LYS A 57 30.84 6.84 21.59
N ALA A 58 30.06 7.91 21.63
CA ALA A 58 29.32 8.37 20.46
C ALA A 58 30.25 9.09 19.47
N THR A 59 30.13 8.80 18.18
CA THR A 59 30.79 9.62 17.15
C THR A 59 29.93 10.86 16.94
N VAL A 60 30.51 12.04 17.17
CA VAL A 60 29.85 13.32 16.91
C VAL A 60 30.10 13.69 15.45
N VAL A 61 29.03 13.89 14.69
CA VAL A 61 29.10 14.40 13.32
C VAL A 61 28.59 15.84 13.33
N HIS A 62 29.49 16.80 13.13
CA HIS A 62 29.14 18.21 12.97
C HIS A 62 28.61 18.46 11.58
N ILE A 63 27.40 19.02 11.48
CA ILE A 63 26.82 19.46 10.21
C ILE A 63 27.28 20.89 9.99
N ASP A 64 28.07 21.13 8.94
CA ASP A 64 28.53 22.48 8.56
C ASP A 64 27.34 23.30 8.04
N PRO A 65 26.87 24.35 8.75
CA PRO A 65 25.70 25.13 8.36
C PRO A 65 25.90 25.89 7.03
N SER A 66 27.15 26.09 6.61
CA SER A 66 27.50 26.79 5.37
C SER A 66 27.44 25.89 4.13
N LYS A 67 27.31 24.57 4.32
CA LYS A 67 27.15 23.58 3.26
C LYS A 67 25.69 23.11 3.25
N SER A 68 25.00 23.41 2.15
CA SER A 68 23.57 23.15 2.00
C SER A 68 23.18 21.72 2.36
N ILE A 69 22.34 21.55 3.39
CA ILE A 69 21.55 20.34 3.57
C ILE A 69 20.63 20.22 2.35
N ILE A 70 20.86 19.20 1.53
CA ILE A 70 20.17 19.03 0.26
C ILE A 70 18.75 18.54 0.54
N ASN A 71 17.77 19.44 0.46
CA ASN A 71 16.38 19.04 0.28
C ASN A 71 16.17 18.56 -1.17
N SER A 72 15.33 17.54 -1.34
CA SER A 72 14.85 17.06 -2.65
C SER A 72 14.47 18.20 -3.62
N PRO A 73 14.55 18.01 -4.95
CA PRO A 73 14.40 19.08 -5.94
C PRO A 73 13.13 19.93 -5.73
N PRO A 74 13.18 21.26 -6.01
CA PRO A 74 12.01 22.14 -5.89
C PRO A 74 10.77 21.57 -6.62
N HIS A 75 9.59 21.72 -6.02
CA HIS A 75 8.31 21.11 -6.43
C HIS A 75 8.01 21.09 -7.94
N VAL A 76 8.39 22.14 -8.68
CA VAL A 76 8.17 22.25 -10.14
C VAL A 76 9.05 21.27 -10.93
N VAL A 77 10.28 21.01 -10.46
CA VAL A 77 11.21 20.06 -11.09
C VAL A 77 10.77 18.63 -10.78
N ALA A 78 10.29 18.35 -9.56
CA ALA A 78 9.89 17.01 -9.12
C ALA A 78 8.77 16.37 -9.96
N GLN A 79 7.77 17.15 -10.42
CA GLN A 79 6.69 16.63 -11.27
C GLN A 79 7.17 16.16 -12.66
N SER A 80 8.16 16.86 -13.21
CA SER A 80 8.77 16.53 -14.49
C SER A 80 9.81 15.40 -14.33
N PHE A 81 10.51 15.38 -13.20
CA PHE A 81 11.46 14.32 -12.83
C PHE A 81 10.80 12.96 -12.57
N ALA A 82 9.61 12.96 -11.96
CA ALA A 82 8.87 11.75 -11.64
C ALA A 82 8.45 10.94 -12.89
N LYS A 83 8.50 11.55 -14.08
CA LYS A 83 8.24 10.89 -15.36
C LYS A 83 9.43 10.07 -15.88
N LEU A 84 10.60 10.21 -15.28
CA LEU A 84 11.81 9.49 -15.66
C LEU A 84 11.94 8.17 -14.87
N PRO A 85 12.57 7.12 -15.41
CA PRO A 85 12.92 5.91 -14.66
C PRO A 85 13.82 6.22 -13.44
N TYR A 86 13.71 5.43 -12.37
CA TYR A 86 14.43 5.67 -11.10
C TYR A 86 15.96 5.81 -11.29
N GLY A 87 16.57 5.01 -12.17
CA GLY A 87 17.99 5.11 -12.48
C GLY A 87 18.41 6.46 -13.11
N ALA A 88 17.51 7.11 -13.87
CA ALA A 88 17.73 8.46 -14.37
C ALA A 88 17.62 9.50 -13.27
N GLN A 89 16.59 9.39 -12.43
CA GLN A 89 16.37 10.29 -11.31
C GLN A 89 17.57 10.26 -10.36
N TYR A 90 18.10 9.06 -10.09
CA TYR A 90 19.29 8.83 -9.28
C TYR A 90 20.53 9.47 -9.90
N GLU A 91 20.85 9.19 -11.17
CA GLU A 91 22.07 9.72 -11.80
C GLU A 91 22.02 11.25 -11.95
N ILE A 92 20.85 11.82 -12.24
CA ILE A 92 20.70 13.28 -12.31
C ILE A 92 20.87 13.89 -10.91
N THR A 93 20.23 13.34 -9.89
CA THR A 93 20.39 13.81 -8.50
C THR A 93 21.84 13.71 -8.05
N ARG A 94 22.54 12.62 -8.37
CA ARG A 94 23.98 12.45 -8.12
C ARG A 94 24.82 13.54 -8.80
N LEU A 95 24.52 13.87 -10.06
CA LEU A 95 25.27 14.89 -10.81
C LEU A 95 25.00 16.31 -10.32
N VAL A 96 23.77 16.62 -9.93
CA VAL A 96 23.42 17.89 -9.29
C VAL A 96 24.11 18.02 -7.93
N ASN A 97 24.05 16.96 -7.11
CA ASN A 97 24.67 16.93 -5.79
C ASN A 97 26.20 17.06 -5.85
N ASN A 98 26.83 16.50 -6.89
CA ASN A 98 28.27 16.64 -7.13
C ASN A 98 28.67 18.00 -7.71
N GLY A 99 27.74 18.96 -7.80
CA GLY A 99 27.97 20.29 -8.39
C GLY A 99 28.31 20.27 -9.87
N ARG A 100 28.05 19.14 -10.56
CA ARG A 100 28.40 18.96 -11.97
C ARG A 100 27.29 19.44 -12.92
N ALA A 101 26.10 19.71 -12.40
CA ALA A 101 24.95 20.26 -13.13
C ALA A 101 23.96 20.94 -12.16
N ASN A 102 22.99 21.70 -12.66
CA ASN A 102 21.86 22.23 -11.88
C ASN A 102 20.54 21.59 -12.36
N TYR A 103 19.56 21.37 -11.48
CA TYR A 103 18.21 20.93 -11.84
C TYR A 103 17.57 21.74 -12.97
N ALA A 104 17.88 23.04 -13.10
CA ALA A 104 17.40 23.89 -14.18
C ALA A 104 17.89 23.44 -15.57
N ASP A 105 19.11 22.90 -15.66
CA ASP A 105 19.71 22.42 -16.92
C ASP A 105 19.00 21.18 -17.46
N PHE A 106 18.29 20.45 -16.59
CA PHE A 106 17.55 19.23 -16.94
C PHE A 106 16.11 19.50 -17.38
N LEU A 107 15.52 20.64 -16.98
CA LEU A 107 14.13 20.96 -17.33
C LEU A 107 13.90 21.05 -18.84
N SER A 108 14.90 21.51 -19.60
CA SER A 108 14.87 21.55 -21.07
C SER A 108 15.00 20.16 -21.71
N LEU A 109 15.60 19.20 -21.02
CA LEU A 109 15.86 17.84 -21.54
C LEU A 109 14.78 16.82 -21.21
N ILE A 110 13.91 17.09 -20.22
CA ILE A 110 12.90 16.13 -19.78
C ILE A 110 11.89 15.80 -20.90
N SER A 111 11.56 16.77 -21.75
CA SER A 111 10.70 16.55 -22.93
C SER A 111 11.34 15.54 -23.89
N ASP A 112 12.64 15.65 -24.12
CA ASP A 112 13.38 14.76 -25.02
C ASP A 112 13.57 13.37 -24.40
N LEU A 113 13.89 13.31 -23.10
CA LEU A 113 14.04 12.04 -22.35
C LEU A 113 12.73 11.27 -22.23
N THR A 114 11.59 11.93 -22.10
CA THR A 114 10.27 11.25 -22.02
C THR A 114 9.75 10.78 -23.37
N SER A 115 10.33 11.25 -24.49
CA SER A 115 9.92 10.90 -25.86
C SER A 115 10.58 9.62 -26.41
N VAL A 116 11.58 9.06 -25.73
CA VAL A 116 12.33 7.88 -26.21
C VAL A 116 11.67 6.57 -25.73
N PRO A 117 11.04 5.77 -26.61
CA PRO A 117 10.28 4.57 -26.21
C PRO A 117 11.14 3.44 -25.62
N ALA A 118 12.46 3.49 -25.78
CA ALA A 118 13.42 2.47 -25.36
C ALA A 118 13.86 2.56 -23.88
N LEU A 119 13.34 3.53 -23.12
CA LEU A 119 13.72 3.82 -21.73
C LEU A 119 12.91 3.03 -20.68
N SER A 120 12.42 1.84 -21.02
CA SER A 120 11.57 1.04 -20.14
C SER A 120 12.30 0.34 -18.98
N THR A 121 13.65 0.37 -18.92
CA THR A 121 14.41 -0.30 -17.86
C THR A 121 15.58 0.54 -17.34
N ASN A 122 15.88 0.46 -16.04
CA ASN A 122 16.96 1.22 -15.40
C ASN A 122 18.35 0.95 -16.02
N THR A 123 18.54 -0.23 -16.63
CA THR A 123 19.79 -0.71 -17.22
C THR A 123 20.19 0.03 -18.50
N THR A 124 19.23 0.49 -19.30
CA THR A 124 19.48 1.23 -20.55
C THR A 124 19.56 2.74 -20.34
N VAL A 125 18.90 3.25 -19.29
CA VAL A 125 18.69 4.69 -19.09
C VAL A 125 19.90 5.39 -18.46
N ALA A 126 20.50 4.80 -17.41
CA ALA A 126 21.60 5.43 -16.68
C ALA A 126 22.87 5.68 -17.55
N PRO A 127 23.31 4.74 -18.42
CA PRO A 127 24.44 4.99 -19.31
C PRO A 127 24.14 6.05 -20.37
N LEU A 128 22.89 6.10 -20.85
CA LEU A 128 22.46 7.05 -21.89
C LEU A 128 22.37 8.47 -21.33
N VAL A 129 21.81 8.65 -20.13
CA VAL A 129 21.79 9.92 -19.40
C VAL A 129 23.22 10.38 -19.12
N SER A 130 24.12 9.48 -18.68
CA SER A 130 25.53 9.80 -18.50
C SER A 130 26.23 10.21 -19.82
N LYS A 131 25.85 9.60 -20.95
CA LYS A 131 26.39 9.92 -22.28
C LYS A 131 25.87 11.26 -22.81
N ILE A 132 24.57 11.52 -22.70
CA ILE A 132 23.93 12.80 -23.06
C ILE A 132 24.52 13.93 -22.21
N LEU A 133 24.79 13.68 -20.93
CA LEU A 133 25.37 14.69 -20.04
C LEU A 133 26.86 14.93 -20.29
N LYS A 134 27.62 13.94 -20.76
CA LYS A 134 28.97 14.17 -21.29
C LYS A 134 28.94 15.05 -22.55
N THR A 135 27.94 14.86 -23.42
CA THR A 135 27.77 15.68 -24.62
C THR A 135 27.36 17.11 -24.28
N ILE A 136 26.43 17.31 -23.34
CA ILE A 136 26.01 18.64 -22.88
C ILE A 136 27.14 19.36 -22.15
N LYS A 137 27.91 18.62 -21.33
CA LYS A 137 29.11 19.17 -20.68
C LYS A 137 30.17 19.58 -21.70
N ALA A 138 30.38 18.81 -22.76
CA ALA A 138 31.27 19.21 -23.85
C ALA A 138 30.79 20.50 -24.55
N VAL A 139 29.47 20.65 -24.76
CA VAL A 139 28.87 21.85 -25.35
C VAL A 139 28.93 23.07 -24.42
N LEU A 140 28.74 22.87 -23.11
CA LEU A 140 28.83 23.93 -22.09
C LEU A 140 30.28 24.34 -21.77
N ASP A 141 31.21 23.40 -21.83
CA ASP A 141 32.64 23.67 -21.68
C ASP A 141 33.17 24.42 -22.93
N ASP A 142 32.68 24.13 -24.13
CA ASP A 142 32.92 24.93 -25.35
C ASP A 142 32.31 26.34 -25.25
N ALA A 143 31.14 26.47 -24.63
CA ALA A 143 30.49 27.77 -24.41
C ALA A 143 31.22 28.63 -23.35
N LYS A 144 31.86 28.00 -22.35
CA LYS A 144 32.69 28.68 -21.34
C LYS A 144 33.99 29.25 -21.89
N VAL A 145 34.51 28.73 -23.02
CA VAL A 145 35.69 29.31 -23.70
C VAL A 145 35.36 30.67 -24.35
N ASN A 146 34.08 31.02 -24.54
CA ASN A 146 33.63 32.26 -25.19
C ASN A 146 32.86 33.23 -24.28
N ALA A 147 32.83 33.03 -22.96
CA ALA A 147 31.99 33.79 -22.04
C ALA A 147 32.78 34.57 -20.97
N ASP A 148 33.78 35.36 -21.38
CA ASP A 148 34.44 36.36 -20.51
C ASP A 148 33.65 37.69 -20.40
N THR A 149 32.37 37.73 -20.81
CA THR A 149 31.54 38.95 -20.74
C THR A 149 30.05 38.67 -20.50
N ALA A 150 29.63 38.34 -19.26
CA ALA A 150 28.23 38.51 -18.82
C ALA A 150 28.08 38.40 -17.27
N PRO A 151 27.07 39.06 -16.66
CA PRO A 151 27.14 39.53 -15.28
C PRO A 151 26.71 38.50 -14.22
N VAL A 152 27.34 38.60 -13.06
CA VAL A 152 26.99 37.93 -11.80
C VAL A 152 25.65 38.47 -11.30
N CYS A 153 24.59 37.68 -11.41
CA CYS A 153 23.31 37.98 -10.75
C CYS A 153 23.34 37.44 -9.31
N HIS A 154 23.58 38.34 -8.36
CA HIS A 154 23.42 38.09 -6.93
C HIS A 154 21.95 37.81 -6.58
N PHE A 155 21.60 36.55 -6.29
CA PHE A 155 20.38 36.22 -5.55
C PHE A 155 20.67 36.21 -4.04
N LYS A 156 20.86 37.40 -3.48
CA LYS A 156 21.05 37.65 -2.04
C LYS A 156 19.79 38.31 -1.46
N SER A 157 18.63 37.64 -1.46
CA SER A 157 17.45 38.18 -0.73
C SER A 157 16.29 37.23 -0.39
N ALA A 158 16.46 35.90 -0.43
CA ALA A 158 15.35 34.97 -0.10
C ALA A 158 15.59 34.11 1.16
N LEU A 159 16.69 34.31 1.88
CA LEU A 159 17.11 33.46 3.01
C LEU A 159 16.80 34.05 4.40
N THR A 160 16.14 35.19 4.50
CA THR A 160 15.72 35.79 5.79
C THR A 160 14.28 35.45 6.20
N GLY A 161 13.58 34.59 5.45
CA GLY A 161 12.18 34.21 5.71
C GLY A 161 11.95 32.75 6.09
N LEU A 162 12.95 31.88 5.97
CA LEU A 162 12.89 30.49 6.41
C LEU A 162 13.36 30.41 7.86
N ARG A 163 12.55 30.93 8.79
CA ARG A 163 12.44 30.25 10.08
C ARG A 163 12.06 28.82 9.74
N PHE A 164 12.90 27.88 10.15
CA PHE A 164 12.64 26.45 10.12
C PHE A 164 11.13 26.24 10.29
N VAL A 165 10.48 25.74 9.24
CA VAL A 165 9.22 25.03 9.45
C VAL A 165 9.68 23.76 10.13
N VAL A 166 9.87 23.86 11.44
CA VAL A 166 9.85 22.75 12.36
C VAL A 166 8.55 22.05 12.02
N LEU A 167 8.66 20.91 11.35
CA LEU A 167 7.59 19.95 11.37
C LEU A 167 7.42 19.64 12.86
N ASP A 168 6.31 20.06 13.45
CA ASP A 168 5.95 19.79 14.84
C ASP A 168 5.71 18.28 15.12
N VAL A 169 6.50 17.38 14.51
CA VAL A 169 6.40 15.93 14.70
C VAL A 169 7.81 15.29 14.65
N PHE A 170 8.10 14.62 15.75
CA PHE A 170 9.38 14.11 16.25
C PHE A 170 9.85 12.82 15.55
N LEU A 171 11.19 12.64 15.50
CA LEU A 171 11.96 11.49 14.99
C LEU A 171 11.97 11.26 13.46
N LEU A 172 13.18 11.12 12.92
CA LEU A 172 13.45 10.82 11.51
C LEU A 172 14.16 9.47 11.40
N PHE A 173 13.65 8.56 10.58
CA PHE A 173 14.43 7.39 10.13
C PHE A 173 15.42 7.87 9.08
N VAL A 174 16.71 7.80 9.38
CA VAL A 174 17.76 8.36 8.53
C VAL A 174 18.56 7.26 7.88
N LEU A 175 18.62 7.29 6.55
CA LEU A 175 19.73 6.71 5.82
C LEU A 175 20.75 7.80 5.56
N ASN A 176 21.98 7.52 5.92
CA ASN A 176 23.11 8.08 5.22
C ASN A 176 23.72 6.91 4.43
N LEU A 177 24.54 7.15 3.40
CA LEU A 177 25.11 6.07 2.57
C LEU A 177 25.81 4.95 3.39
N THR A 178 26.15 5.23 4.66
CA THR A 178 26.98 4.43 5.55
C THR A 178 26.25 3.99 6.83
N ASP A 179 25.19 4.71 7.22
CA ASP A 179 24.57 4.66 8.55
C ASP A 179 23.07 4.40 8.44
N LYS A 180 22.53 3.66 9.40
CA LYS A 180 21.09 3.36 9.46
C LYS A 180 20.63 3.29 10.89
N GLY A 181 19.55 4.00 11.19
CA GLY A 181 18.77 3.82 12.39
C GLY A 181 17.81 4.98 12.63
N LEU A 182 17.37 5.07 13.87
CA LEU A 182 16.45 6.10 14.33
C LEU A 182 17.22 7.27 14.94
N LEU A 183 16.87 8.50 14.57
CA LEU A 183 17.34 9.71 15.24
C LEU A 183 16.24 10.25 16.14
N VAL A 184 16.62 10.59 17.37
CA VAL A 184 15.74 11.16 18.39
C VAL A 184 16.32 12.51 18.78
N GLU A 185 15.45 13.51 18.88
CA GLU A 185 15.83 14.85 19.32
C GLU A 185 16.36 14.79 20.76
N ASP A 186 17.47 15.47 20.98
CA ASP A 186 18.06 15.63 22.31
C ASP A 186 17.73 17.03 22.82
N ILE A 187 16.64 17.15 23.58
CA ILE A 187 16.15 18.43 24.11
C ILE A 187 17.06 18.98 25.23
N GLY A 188 18.09 18.23 25.64
CA GLY A 188 19.13 18.72 26.54
C GLY A 188 20.27 19.48 25.86
N ASP A 189 20.32 19.52 24.52
CA ASP A 189 21.36 20.19 23.75
C ASP A 189 20.88 21.57 23.27
N ASP A 190 21.25 22.63 24.00
CA ASP A 190 20.98 24.03 23.64
C ASP A 190 21.99 24.60 22.61
N SER A 191 22.77 23.74 21.93
CA SER A 191 23.73 24.16 20.91
C SER A 191 23.05 24.83 19.70
N ASP A 192 23.52 26.01 19.32
CA ASP A 192 23.08 26.71 18.09
C ASP A 192 23.48 25.95 16.80
N ASP A 193 24.49 25.08 16.88
CA ASP A 193 24.97 24.28 15.75
C ASP A 193 24.25 22.94 15.66
N PRO A 194 23.73 22.53 14.48
CA PRO A 194 23.08 21.23 14.30
C PRO A 194 24.09 20.08 14.40
N VAL A 195 23.91 19.23 15.41
CA VAL A 195 24.76 18.07 15.70
C VAL A 195 23.96 16.78 15.66
N ILE A 196 24.58 15.71 15.16
CA ILE A 196 24.02 14.35 15.26
C ILE A 196 24.99 13.43 15.96
N TYR A 197 24.45 12.67 16.91
CA TYR A 197 25.17 11.62 17.63
C TYR A 197 24.84 10.25 17.03
N LEU A 198 25.86 9.56 16.54
CA LEU A 198 25.73 8.21 16.00
C LEU A 198 26.33 7.18 16.96
N ALA A 199 25.52 6.18 17.29
CA ALA A 199 25.97 5.02 18.04
C ALA A 199 26.76 4.06 17.13
N PRO A 200 27.73 3.30 17.67
CA PRO A 200 28.48 2.29 16.90
C PRO A 200 27.58 1.25 16.21
N SER A 201 26.38 1.00 16.75
CA SER A 201 25.40 0.10 16.15
C SER A 201 24.71 0.66 14.90
N GLN A 202 24.67 1.99 14.74
CA GLN A 202 24.06 2.66 13.60
C GLN A 202 25.02 2.72 12.40
N ILE A 203 26.33 2.77 12.67
CA ILE A 203 27.38 2.80 11.64
C ILE A 203 27.51 1.41 11.00
N LYS A 204 27.17 1.28 9.72
CA LYS A 204 27.18 -0.01 9.00
C LYS A 204 28.41 -0.20 8.13
N ILE A 205 29.00 0.89 7.63
CA ILE A 205 30.21 0.92 6.80
C ILE A 205 31.16 1.98 7.36
N LYS A 206 32.45 1.67 7.48
CA LYS A 206 33.48 2.63 7.90
C LYS A 206 34.29 3.05 6.68
N TYR A 207 34.24 4.34 6.34
CA TYR A 207 35.03 4.93 5.25
C TYR A 207 36.39 5.41 5.74
N LEU A 208 37.30 5.67 4.80
CA LEU A 208 38.57 6.30 5.09
C LEU A 208 38.36 7.78 5.43
N ALA A 209 39.17 8.31 6.35
CA ALA A 209 39.08 9.71 6.77
C ALA A 209 39.32 10.72 5.63
N SER A 210 39.88 10.28 4.50
CA SER A 210 40.11 11.09 3.30
C SER A 210 38.90 11.20 2.36
N ASP A 211 37.83 10.43 2.60
CA ASP A 211 36.66 10.35 1.74
C ASP A 211 35.57 11.35 2.20
N ASP A 212 35.79 12.63 1.88
CA ASP A 212 34.91 13.75 2.25
C ASP A 212 33.84 14.05 1.19
N ASP A 213 33.07 13.04 0.78
CA ASP A 213 31.92 13.23 -0.10
C ASP A 213 30.74 13.86 0.70
N PRO A 214 30.20 15.02 0.29
CA PRO A 214 29.04 15.63 0.93
C PRO A 214 27.81 14.71 1.01
N ALA A 215 27.67 13.75 0.10
CA ALA A 215 26.60 12.76 0.13
C ALA A 215 26.68 11.85 1.37
N HIS A 216 27.87 11.66 1.96
CA HIS A 216 28.07 10.95 3.22
C HIS A 216 27.68 11.78 4.46
N ARG A 217 27.19 13.01 4.27
CA ARG A 217 26.71 13.90 5.35
C ARG A 217 25.26 14.33 5.12
N ALA A 218 24.61 13.78 4.10
CA ALA A 218 23.21 14.03 3.82
C ALA A 218 22.33 13.15 4.71
N ILE A 219 21.20 13.70 5.13
CA ILE A 219 20.20 13.01 5.97
C ILE A 219 19.04 12.63 5.06
N ASP A 220 18.94 11.35 4.69
CA ASP A 220 17.80 10.85 3.94
C ASP A 220 16.72 10.33 4.89
N VAL A 221 15.65 11.11 5.02
CA VAL A 221 14.50 10.75 5.86
C VAL A 221 13.60 9.76 5.13
N LEU A 222 13.47 8.53 5.65
CA LEU A 222 12.55 7.54 5.10
C LEU A 222 11.12 7.67 5.63
N ARG A 223 10.98 7.88 6.95
CA ARG A 223 9.68 7.92 7.65
C ARG A 223 9.84 8.69 8.96
N ALA A 224 8.81 9.45 9.32
CA ALA A 224 8.68 10.05 10.65
C ALA A 224 7.88 9.15 11.59
N SER A 225 8.15 9.22 12.90
CA SER A 225 7.37 8.43 13.87
C SER A 225 5.93 8.94 13.93
N HIS A 226 4.99 8.01 14.10
CA HIS A 226 3.58 8.31 14.38
C HIS A 226 3.00 7.13 15.14
N LEU A 227 2.10 7.43 16.09
CA LEU A 227 1.38 6.40 16.84
C LEU A 227 0.07 6.09 16.14
N LYS A 228 -0.12 4.83 15.78
CA LYS A 228 -1.33 4.32 15.13
C LYS A 228 -2.22 3.61 16.17
N THR A 229 -3.50 3.93 16.18
CA THR A 229 -4.55 3.29 17.00
C THR A 229 -5.91 3.39 16.29
N PRO A 230 -6.81 2.39 16.41
CA PRO A 230 -6.58 1.08 17.01
C PRO A 230 -5.64 0.21 16.15
N CYS A 231 -5.19 -0.92 16.68
CA CYS A 231 -4.39 -1.90 15.95
C CYS A 231 -5.17 -3.19 15.70
N GLN A 232 -4.78 -3.88 14.63
CA GLN A 232 -5.30 -5.19 14.26
C GLN A 232 -4.43 -6.29 14.87
N LEU A 233 -5.03 -7.39 15.30
CA LEU A 233 -4.29 -8.61 15.65
C LEU A 233 -4.07 -9.48 14.41
N SER A 234 -2.82 -9.85 14.14
CA SER A 234 -2.54 -10.92 13.18
C SER A 234 -2.81 -12.30 13.77
N SER A 235 -3.00 -13.28 12.90
CA SER A 235 -3.13 -14.70 13.27
C SER A 235 -2.01 -15.21 14.19
N GLU A 236 -0.75 -14.78 13.99
CA GLU A 236 0.38 -15.15 14.85
C GLU A 236 0.23 -14.65 16.29
N LEU A 237 -0.21 -13.39 16.44
CA LEU A 237 -0.47 -12.81 17.75
C LEU A 237 -1.65 -13.49 18.44
N VAL A 238 -2.73 -13.78 17.71
CA VAL A 238 -3.88 -14.53 18.24
C VAL A 238 -3.43 -15.90 18.78
N VAL A 239 -2.59 -16.63 18.05
CA VAL A 239 -2.04 -17.91 18.49
C VAL A 239 -1.19 -17.75 19.75
N ASN A 240 -0.28 -16.77 19.79
CA ASN A 240 0.57 -16.53 20.95
C ASN A 240 -0.25 -16.16 22.20
N LEU A 241 -1.18 -15.20 22.06
CA LEU A 241 -2.07 -14.75 23.13
C LEU A 241 -2.89 -15.92 23.69
N ALA A 242 -3.45 -16.77 22.82
CA ALA A 242 -4.24 -17.92 23.25
C ALA A 242 -3.41 -18.99 23.97
N GLU A 243 -2.22 -19.30 23.47
CA GLU A 243 -1.29 -20.27 24.10
C GLU A 243 -0.76 -19.77 25.46
N ASN A 244 -0.82 -18.46 25.68
CA ASN A 244 -0.49 -17.78 26.94
C ASN A 244 -1.72 -17.44 27.80
N GLY A 245 -2.91 -17.93 27.47
CA GLY A 245 -4.07 -17.97 28.37
C GLY A 245 -5.31 -17.22 27.91
N VAL A 246 -5.25 -16.42 26.84
CA VAL A 246 -6.40 -15.67 26.33
C VAL A 246 -7.47 -16.62 25.76
N PRO A 247 -8.74 -16.54 26.18
CA PRO A 247 -9.78 -17.45 25.71
C PRO A 247 -10.26 -17.09 24.30
N LEU A 248 -10.74 -18.10 23.55
CA LEU A 248 -11.38 -17.93 22.23
C LEU A 248 -12.46 -16.85 22.23
N GLN A 249 -13.24 -16.76 23.31
CA GLN A 249 -14.37 -15.85 23.40
C GLN A 249 -13.94 -14.38 23.27
N ALA A 250 -12.78 -13.99 23.81
CA ALA A 250 -12.27 -12.63 23.70
C ALA A 250 -12.05 -12.21 22.22
N PHE A 251 -11.46 -13.09 21.42
CA PHE A 251 -11.25 -12.84 19.99
C PHE A 251 -12.56 -12.81 19.19
N VAL A 252 -13.52 -13.69 19.53
CA VAL A 252 -14.82 -13.73 18.86
C VAL A 252 -15.63 -12.46 19.15
N ASP A 253 -15.57 -11.94 20.37
CA ASP A 253 -16.28 -10.73 20.76
C ASP A 253 -15.64 -9.48 20.12
N LEU A 254 -14.31 -9.40 20.06
CA LEU A 254 -13.61 -8.35 19.32
C LEU A 254 -13.88 -8.42 17.81
N LEU A 255 -13.91 -9.61 17.21
CA LEU A 255 -14.28 -9.79 15.80
C LEU A 255 -15.73 -9.34 15.55
N ARG A 256 -16.65 -9.65 16.47
CA ARG A 256 -18.05 -9.19 16.38
C ARG A 256 -18.13 -7.67 16.47
N ALA A 257 -17.40 -7.06 17.40
CA ALA A 257 -17.34 -5.61 17.57
C ALA A 257 -16.75 -4.94 16.30
N SER A 258 -15.68 -5.51 15.75
CA SER A 258 -15.06 -5.04 14.49
C SER A 258 -16.07 -5.07 13.34
N LEU A 259 -16.84 -6.14 13.20
CA LEU A 259 -17.90 -6.23 12.19
C LEU A 259 -19.05 -5.24 12.45
N ASP A 260 -19.46 -5.06 13.70
CA ASP A 260 -20.55 -4.14 14.04
C ASP A 260 -20.16 -2.68 13.75
N GLU A 261 -19.03 -2.24 14.28
CA GLU A 261 -18.45 -0.92 13.99
C GLU A 261 -18.24 -0.75 12.49
N ALA A 262 -17.82 -1.81 11.78
CA ALA A 262 -17.54 -1.71 10.37
C ALA A 262 -18.78 -1.61 9.47
N ILE A 263 -19.83 -2.34 9.81
CA ILE A 263 -20.92 -2.63 8.88
C ILE A 263 -22.22 -1.96 9.28
N SER A 264 -22.53 -1.86 10.58
CA SER A 264 -23.79 -1.26 11.05
C SER A 264 -24.02 0.16 10.51
N PRO A 265 -23.03 1.06 10.49
CA PRO A 265 -23.22 2.42 9.94
C PRO A 265 -23.57 2.42 8.44
N LEU A 266 -23.16 1.40 7.68
CA LEU A 266 -23.44 1.29 6.23
C LEU A 266 -24.84 0.71 5.93
N LEU A 267 -25.50 0.13 6.93
CA LEU A 267 -26.86 -0.41 6.84
C LEU A 267 -27.93 0.58 7.34
N ASP A 268 -27.52 1.64 8.03
CA ASP A 268 -28.38 2.77 8.34
C ASP A 268 -28.40 3.75 7.16
N TRP A 269 -29.54 3.82 6.46
CA TRP A 269 -29.74 4.70 5.29
C TRP A 269 -30.55 5.95 5.65
N ASP A 270 -30.89 6.14 6.92
CA ASP A 270 -31.65 7.29 7.43
C ASP A 270 -30.71 8.36 8.03
N ARG A 271 -29.45 8.01 8.25
CA ARG A 271 -28.40 8.91 8.73
C ARG A 271 -28.02 10.03 7.74
N ASP A 272 -27.26 10.99 8.26
CA ASP A 272 -26.68 12.07 7.47
C ASP A 272 -25.84 11.54 6.28
N LEU A 273 -26.05 12.13 5.11
CA LEU A 273 -25.40 11.71 3.87
C LEU A 273 -23.88 11.94 3.92
N GLY A 274 -23.42 13.02 4.58
CA GLY A 274 -22.00 13.33 4.72
C GLY A 274 -21.28 12.33 5.63
N GLU A 275 -21.92 11.91 6.71
CA GLU A 275 -21.38 10.83 7.55
C GLU A 275 -21.37 9.48 6.83
N PHE A 276 -22.45 9.14 6.11
CA PHE A 276 -22.53 7.93 5.31
C PHE A 276 -21.43 7.89 4.23
N TRP A 277 -21.24 9.00 3.53
CA TRP A 277 -20.17 9.20 2.55
C TRP A 277 -18.79 8.99 3.18
N ARG A 278 -18.56 9.58 4.36
CA ARG A 278 -17.30 9.49 5.09
C ARG A 278 -16.95 8.05 5.45
N ASP A 279 -17.92 7.25 5.85
CA ASP A 279 -17.67 5.86 6.26
C ASP A 279 -17.29 4.98 5.08
N ILE A 280 -17.94 5.16 3.92
CA ILE A 280 -17.55 4.47 2.67
C ILE A 280 -16.14 4.92 2.25
N GLN A 281 -15.89 6.22 2.29
CA GLN A 281 -14.61 6.82 1.97
C GLN A 281 -13.48 6.23 2.84
N HIS A 282 -13.63 6.24 4.16
CA HIS A 282 -12.59 5.73 5.07
C HIS A 282 -12.35 4.24 4.86
N ARG A 283 -13.40 3.43 4.76
CA ARG A 283 -13.29 1.96 4.59
C ARG A 283 -12.72 1.56 3.24
N GLY A 284 -13.06 2.30 2.19
CA GLY A 284 -12.53 2.11 0.85
C GLY A 284 -11.14 2.68 0.64
N GLY A 285 -10.60 3.45 1.59
CA GLY A 285 -9.32 4.14 1.44
C GLY A 285 -9.26 5.09 0.24
N VAL A 286 -10.41 5.60 -0.23
CA VAL A 286 -10.52 6.24 -1.56
C VAL A 286 -9.66 7.52 -1.70
N LEU A 287 -9.56 8.38 -0.68
CA LEU A 287 -8.78 9.61 -0.66
C LEU A 287 -7.30 9.29 -0.60
N ASN A 288 -6.90 8.30 0.20
CA ASN A 288 -5.51 7.84 0.24
C ASN A 288 -5.12 7.27 -1.15
N ALA A 289 -6.00 6.50 -1.78
CA ALA A 289 -5.78 6.00 -3.13
C ALA A 289 -5.72 7.13 -4.19
N ARG A 290 -6.55 8.17 -4.08
CA ARG A 290 -6.50 9.38 -4.93
C ARG A 290 -5.20 10.16 -4.73
N LEU A 291 -4.81 10.42 -3.48
CA LEU A 291 -3.58 11.14 -3.12
C LEU A 291 -2.32 10.36 -3.51
N ALA A 292 -2.30 9.04 -3.34
CA ALA A 292 -1.20 8.19 -3.76
C ALA A 292 -1.00 8.21 -5.28
N ARG A 293 -2.10 8.25 -6.07
CA ARG A 293 -2.05 8.42 -7.54
C ARG A 293 -1.51 9.79 -7.95
N GLU A 294 -1.76 10.85 -7.18
CA GLU A 294 -1.32 12.20 -7.49
C GLU A 294 0.10 12.53 -6.98
N ARG A 295 0.49 12.02 -5.79
CA ARG A 295 1.69 12.43 -5.04
C ARG A 295 2.37 11.24 -4.33
N PRO A 296 2.97 10.28 -5.05
CA PRO A 296 3.52 9.07 -4.45
C PRO A 296 4.67 9.33 -3.45
N GLY A 297 5.50 10.35 -3.69
CA GLY A 297 6.63 10.69 -2.81
C GLY A 297 6.21 11.28 -1.46
N ILE A 298 5.30 12.27 -1.48
CA ILE A 298 4.78 12.89 -0.24
C ILE A 298 3.92 11.89 0.53
N ALA A 299 3.12 11.07 -0.16
CA ALA A 299 2.35 10.00 0.47
C ALA A 299 3.25 9.00 1.21
N ARG A 300 4.46 8.72 0.70
CA ARG A 300 5.44 7.87 1.40
C ARG A 300 5.95 8.49 2.69
N VAL A 301 6.33 9.76 2.67
CA VAL A 301 6.87 10.49 3.83
C VAL A 301 5.81 10.67 4.92
N GLN A 302 4.59 11.02 4.53
CA GLN A 302 3.46 11.24 5.46
C GLN A 302 2.82 9.94 5.95
N GLY A 303 3.31 8.77 5.54
CA GLY A 303 2.72 7.48 5.90
C GLY A 303 1.39 7.17 5.19
N TRP A 304 0.95 8.01 4.24
CA TRP A 304 -0.26 7.77 3.43
C TRP A 304 -0.06 6.72 2.32
N SER A 305 1.13 6.14 2.21
CA SER A 305 1.43 5.15 1.18
C SER A 305 0.63 3.87 1.37
N GLU A 306 0.43 3.16 0.27
CA GLU A 306 -0.13 1.81 0.24
C GLU A 306 0.53 0.84 1.23
N ARG A 307 1.76 1.04 1.73
CA ARG A 307 2.27 0.15 2.80
C ARG A 307 1.40 0.16 4.04
N ASP A 308 0.86 1.30 4.47
CA ASP A 308 0.07 1.35 5.69
C ASP A 308 -1.43 1.02 5.39
N ALA A 309 -1.90 1.20 4.14
CA ALA A 309 -3.24 0.77 3.67
C ALA A 309 -3.30 -0.71 3.19
N VAL A 310 -2.15 -1.30 2.88
CA VAL A 310 -1.93 -2.72 2.65
C VAL A 310 -1.63 -3.41 3.98
N GLU A 311 -0.97 -2.77 4.96
CA GLU A 311 -1.00 -3.20 6.38
C GLU A 311 -2.47 -3.26 6.87
N GLN A 312 -3.34 -2.29 6.50
CA GLN A 312 -4.80 -2.36 6.81
C GLN A 312 -5.55 -3.54 6.15
N ASN A 313 -4.96 -4.25 5.18
CA ASN A 313 -5.65 -5.31 4.42
C ASN A 313 -4.89 -6.64 4.32
N ASN A 314 -3.62 -6.70 4.74
CA ASN A 314 -2.71 -7.82 4.62
C ASN A 314 -1.65 -7.82 5.75
N ASP A 315 -2.03 -7.46 6.99
CA ASP A 315 -1.27 -7.90 8.18
C ASP A 315 -1.35 -9.45 8.36
N ASP A 316 -2.17 -10.12 7.52
CA ASP A 316 -2.31 -11.57 7.39
C ASP A 316 -1.92 -12.07 6.00
N GLU A 317 -0.63 -12.10 5.74
CA GLU A 317 0.06 -13.15 4.98
C GLU A 317 1.53 -12.81 5.11
N ASP A 318 2.37 -13.81 5.40
CA ASP A 318 3.83 -13.70 5.51
C ASP A 318 4.38 -12.45 4.80
N GLY A 319 5.16 -11.60 5.49
CA GLY A 319 5.89 -10.46 4.91
C GLY A 319 6.82 -10.80 3.72
N LEU A 320 6.69 -12.01 3.17
CA LEU A 320 7.17 -12.53 1.92
C LEU A 320 6.30 -12.23 0.70
N LYS A 321 4.98 -12.04 0.82
CA LYS A 321 4.22 -11.46 -0.32
C LYS A 321 4.64 -10.02 -0.59
N GLU A 322 5.22 -9.35 0.40
CA GLU A 322 5.89 -8.08 0.21
C GLU A 322 7.19 -8.19 -0.60
N LEU A 323 7.90 -9.33 -0.61
CA LEU A 323 9.14 -9.44 -1.39
C LEU A 323 8.90 -9.62 -2.90
N ASP A 324 7.82 -10.32 -3.29
CA ASP A 324 7.38 -10.39 -4.69
C ASP A 324 6.52 -9.18 -5.11
N GLY A 325 5.93 -8.46 -4.13
CA GLY A 325 5.04 -7.30 -4.37
C GLY A 325 5.71 -5.92 -4.26
N ALA A 326 6.79 -5.76 -3.48
CA ALA A 326 7.42 -4.47 -3.19
C ALA A 326 8.21 -3.88 -4.38
N GLY A 327 8.42 -4.66 -5.44
CA GLY A 327 8.98 -4.17 -6.70
C GLY A 327 7.96 -3.97 -7.82
N ALA A 328 6.82 -4.66 -7.78
CA ALA A 328 5.96 -4.79 -8.97
C ALA A 328 4.70 -3.90 -8.97
N ASN A 329 4.20 -3.46 -7.81
CA ASN A 329 2.97 -2.62 -7.75
C ASN A 329 3.23 -1.13 -7.46
N SER A 330 4.49 -0.74 -7.21
CA SER A 330 4.90 0.68 -7.21
C SER A 330 5.07 1.23 -8.63
N GLU A 331 5.09 0.37 -9.65
CA GLU A 331 5.15 0.79 -11.05
C GLU A 331 3.73 0.87 -11.60
N GLN A 332 3.31 2.09 -11.96
CA GLN A 332 2.15 2.40 -12.80
C GLN A 332 1.02 1.36 -12.76
N ARG A 333 0.08 1.49 -11.81
CA ARG A 333 -1.22 0.81 -11.93
C ARG A 333 -1.75 1.08 -13.34
N SER A 334 -1.92 0.00 -14.13
CA SER A 334 -2.29 0.08 -15.54
C SER A 334 -3.56 0.93 -15.72
N LEU A 335 -3.78 1.48 -16.92
CA LEU A 335 -5.01 2.24 -17.28
C LEU A 335 -6.30 1.56 -16.81
N ALA A 336 -6.35 0.23 -16.66
CA ALA A 336 -7.47 -0.56 -16.15
C ALA A 336 -8.01 -0.15 -14.76
N TRP A 337 -7.27 0.63 -13.96
CA TRP A 337 -7.67 1.07 -12.62
C TRP A 337 -8.15 2.53 -12.56
N TRP A 338 -8.22 3.19 -13.72
CA TRP A 338 -8.74 4.54 -13.87
C TRP A 338 -10.20 4.50 -14.32
N ALA A 339 -10.96 5.50 -13.90
CA ALA A 339 -12.33 5.71 -14.37
C ALA A 339 -12.38 5.67 -15.91
N ASP A 340 -13.44 5.08 -16.46
CA ASP A 340 -13.63 5.07 -17.90
C ASP A 340 -13.77 6.52 -18.39
N PRO A 341 -12.86 7.03 -19.25
CA PRO A 341 -12.91 8.42 -19.68
C PRO A 341 -14.17 8.77 -20.48
N ILE A 342 -14.88 7.77 -21.00
CA ILE A 342 -16.06 7.96 -21.86
C ILE A 342 -17.35 7.89 -21.03
N SER A 343 -17.64 6.77 -20.36
CA SER A 343 -18.84 6.71 -19.51
C SER A 343 -18.70 7.50 -18.21
N GLY A 344 -17.47 7.78 -17.77
CA GLY A 344 -17.16 8.37 -16.46
C GLY A 344 -17.24 7.40 -15.29
N LEU A 345 -17.55 6.12 -15.53
CA LEU A 345 -17.70 5.12 -14.46
C LEU A 345 -16.36 4.83 -13.76
N PRO A 346 -16.27 4.98 -12.43
CA PRO A 346 -15.08 4.58 -11.68
C PRO A 346 -14.85 3.06 -11.71
N SER A 347 -13.58 2.63 -11.68
CA SER A 347 -13.26 1.20 -11.57
C SER A 347 -13.52 0.64 -10.16
N PRO A 348 -13.13 1.34 -9.06
CA PRO A 348 -13.44 0.90 -7.71
C PRO A 348 -14.93 1.06 -7.39
N LEU A 349 -15.46 0.12 -6.61
CA LEU A 349 -16.87 0.07 -6.25
C LEU A 349 -17.23 1.23 -5.31
N GLU A 350 -16.34 1.55 -4.38
CA GLU A 350 -16.46 2.63 -3.41
C GLU A 350 -16.49 4.00 -4.08
N GLU A 351 -15.63 4.22 -5.09
CA GLU A 351 -15.66 5.45 -5.88
C GLU A 351 -16.96 5.58 -6.68
N THR A 352 -17.46 4.46 -7.23
CA THR A 352 -18.76 4.45 -7.92
C THR A 352 -19.91 4.82 -6.98
N ILE A 353 -19.88 4.30 -5.75
CA ILE A 353 -20.88 4.61 -4.72
C ILE A 353 -20.78 6.10 -4.33
N ILE A 354 -19.57 6.60 -4.05
CA ILE A 354 -19.32 8.01 -3.70
C ILE A 354 -19.80 8.96 -4.78
N GLU A 355 -19.44 8.74 -6.06
CA GLU A 355 -19.86 9.62 -7.16
C GLU A 355 -21.39 9.59 -7.37
N ALA A 356 -22.03 8.45 -7.15
CA ALA A 356 -23.49 8.36 -7.18
C ALA A 356 -24.14 9.14 -6.02
N LEU A 357 -23.58 9.06 -4.81
CA LEU A 357 -24.07 9.82 -3.64
C LEU A 357 -23.90 11.33 -3.87
N ASP A 358 -22.75 11.77 -4.38
CA ASP A 358 -22.48 13.19 -4.69
C ASP A 358 -23.44 13.77 -5.72
N SER A 359 -24.01 12.90 -6.56
CA SER A 359 -24.99 13.27 -7.60
C SER A 359 -26.44 13.25 -7.13
N GLY A 360 -26.70 12.92 -5.85
CA GLY A 360 -28.04 12.91 -5.25
C GLY A 360 -28.75 11.56 -5.25
N PHE A 361 -28.08 10.47 -5.63
CA PHE A 361 -28.66 9.13 -5.46
C PHE A 361 -28.55 8.67 -4.00
N THR A 362 -29.51 7.85 -3.56
CA THR A 362 -29.49 7.20 -2.25
C THR A 362 -29.78 5.71 -2.40
N PRO A 363 -29.34 4.84 -1.47
CA PRO A 363 -29.68 3.42 -1.51
C PRO A 363 -31.20 3.15 -1.49
N LYS A 364 -32.00 4.10 -0.98
CA LYS A 364 -33.47 4.01 -0.97
C LYS A 364 -34.08 4.26 -2.35
N ASN A 365 -33.62 5.27 -3.08
CA ASN A 365 -34.20 5.64 -4.37
C ASN A 365 -33.56 4.95 -5.58
N CYS A 366 -32.33 4.42 -5.44
CA CYS A 366 -31.57 3.89 -6.57
C CYS A 366 -31.22 2.40 -6.36
N PRO A 367 -31.90 1.47 -7.06
CA PRO A 367 -31.60 0.04 -6.99
C PRO A 367 -30.17 -0.32 -7.41
N TYR A 368 -29.60 0.42 -8.36
CA TYR A 368 -28.22 0.27 -8.79
C TYR A 368 -27.24 0.52 -7.63
N LEU A 369 -27.37 1.69 -6.99
CA LEU A 369 -26.55 2.08 -5.85
C LEU A 369 -26.72 1.10 -4.68
N ARG A 370 -27.97 0.68 -4.40
CA ARG A 370 -28.27 -0.30 -3.34
C ARG A 370 -27.52 -1.61 -3.53
N ALA A 371 -27.50 -2.17 -4.74
CA ALA A 371 -26.80 -3.42 -4.99
C ALA A 371 -25.28 -3.26 -5.03
N LYS A 372 -24.77 -2.14 -5.55
CA LYS A 372 -23.34 -1.82 -5.49
C LYS A 372 -22.86 -1.70 -4.04
N LEU A 373 -23.63 -1.00 -3.20
CA LEU A 373 -23.41 -0.91 -1.77
C LEU A 373 -23.49 -2.29 -1.10
N GLY A 374 -24.52 -3.09 -1.39
CA GLY A 374 -24.66 -4.44 -0.84
C GLY A 374 -23.44 -5.32 -1.14
N ASN A 375 -22.97 -5.32 -2.39
CA ASN A 375 -21.76 -6.05 -2.79
C ASN A 375 -20.50 -5.51 -2.08
N CYS A 376 -20.39 -4.19 -1.93
CA CYS A 376 -19.28 -3.55 -1.22
C CYS A 376 -19.24 -3.99 0.25
N ILE A 377 -20.38 -3.90 0.95
CA ILE A 377 -20.50 -4.31 2.35
C ILE A 377 -20.25 -5.82 2.52
N VAL A 378 -20.78 -6.66 1.62
CA VAL A 378 -20.50 -8.10 1.63
C VAL A 378 -19.00 -8.37 1.46
N GLY A 379 -18.33 -7.63 0.57
CA GLY A 379 -16.88 -7.68 0.39
C GLY A 379 -16.11 -7.28 1.65
N TYR A 380 -16.58 -6.28 2.41
CA TYR A 380 -15.99 -5.93 3.70
C TYR A 380 -16.16 -7.03 4.74
N VAL A 381 -17.34 -7.65 4.85
CA VAL A 381 -17.56 -8.79 5.74
C VAL A 381 -16.65 -9.96 5.35
N ASP A 382 -16.57 -10.27 4.05
CA ASP A 382 -15.72 -11.34 3.54
C ASP A 382 -14.25 -11.07 3.88
N ARG A 383 -13.75 -9.86 3.65
CA ARG A 383 -12.40 -9.43 4.01
C ARG A 383 -12.15 -9.56 5.51
N ILE A 384 -12.99 -8.95 6.34
CA ILE A 384 -12.84 -8.94 7.80
C ILE A 384 -12.79 -10.35 8.37
N VAL A 385 -13.68 -11.24 7.91
CA VAL A 385 -13.72 -12.60 8.44
C VAL A 385 -12.62 -13.49 7.87
N SER A 386 -12.28 -13.35 6.58
CA SER A 386 -11.28 -14.20 5.93
C SER A 386 -9.86 -13.92 6.38
N SER A 387 -9.53 -12.67 6.65
CA SER A 387 -8.24 -12.29 7.23
C SER A 387 -8.26 -12.29 8.75
N TYR A 388 -9.36 -12.61 9.44
CA TYR A 388 -9.47 -12.45 10.89
C TYR A 388 -9.15 -11.02 11.35
N HIS A 389 -9.66 -10.02 10.64
CA HIS A 389 -9.49 -8.60 10.96
C HIS A 389 -10.16 -8.25 12.29
N ILE A 390 -9.38 -8.38 13.36
CA ILE A 390 -9.78 -8.11 14.73
C ILE A 390 -9.14 -6.80 15.14
N ASP A 391 -9.92 -5.73 15.11
CA ASP A 391 -9.51 -4.45 15.68
C ASP A 391 -9.58 -4.54 17.20
N VAL A 392 -8.53 -4.01 17.84
CA VAL A 392 -8.42 -3.92 19.29
C VAL A 392 -8.46 -2.44 19.66
N PRO A 393 -9.61 -1.91 20.12
CA PRO A 393 -9.78 -0.49 20.39
C PRO A 393 -8.71 0.07 21.34
N MET A 394 -8.40 -0.67 22.39
CA MET A 394 -7.40 -0.33 23.39
C MET A 394 -6.02 -0.89 23.01
N SER A 395 -5.49 -0.40 21.90
CA SER A 395 -4.14 -0.76 21.43
C SER A 395 -3.49 0.34 20.59
N CYS A 396 -2.17 0.31 20.49
CA CYS A 396 -1.41 1.16 19.59
C CYS A 396 -0.14 0.50 19.07
N THR A 397 0.37 0.99 17.94
CA THR A 397 1.68 0.62 17.41
C THR A 397 2.48 1.88 17.10
N SER A 398 3.77 1.85 17.45
CA SER A 398 4.72 2.90 17.07
C SER A 398 6.15 2.36 17.10
N MET A 399 7.08 3.14 16.56
CA MET A 399 8.52 2.88 16.64
C MET A 399 8.98 2.83 18.10
N ILE A 400 9.91 1.92 18.38
CA ILE A 400 10.52 1.81 19.71
C ILE A 400 11.80 2.63 19.82
N VAL A 401 11.96 3.26 20.98
CA VAL A 401 13.19 3.93 21.39
C VAL A 401 13.70 3.36 22.71
N PRO A 402 15.02 3.29 22.91
CA PRO A 402 15.57 2.90 24.20
C PRO A 402 15.49 4.07 25.19
N ASP A 403 15.18 3.79 26.44
CA ASP A 403 15.34 4.73 27.54
C ASP A 403 16.82 5.04 27.80
N ARG A 404 17.31 6.12 27.19
CA ARG A 404 18.69 6.61 27.37
C ARG A 404 18.93 7.20 28.77
N SER A 405 17.88 7.68 29.43
CA SER A 405 17.97 8.29 30.77
C SER A 405 18.01 7.23 31.89
N GLY A 406 17.57 6.01 31.60
CA GLY A 406 17.55 4.91 32.56
C GLY A 406 16.55 5.11 33.71
N VAL A 407 15.44 5.81 33.47
CA VAL A 407 14.39 6.07 34.47
C VAL A 407 13.35 4.94 34.56
N LEU A 408 13.13 4.19 33.48
CA LEU A 408 12.26 3.01 33.47
C LEU A 408 12.92 1.84 34.22
N ALA A 409 12.15 1.08 34.99
CA ALA A 409 12.57 -0.18 35.59
C ALA A 409 12.46 -1.34 34.58
N GLU A 410 13.00 -2.52 34.91
CA GLU A 410 12.80 -3.72 34.08
C GLU A 410 11.30 -4.06 34.06
N GLY A 411 10.73 -4.23 32.86
CA GLY A 411 9.29 -4.49 32.68
C GLY A 411 8.39 -3.24 32.74
N GLU A 412 8.95 -2.04 32.76
CA GLU A 412 8.22 -0.78 32.56
C GLU A 412 8.35 -0.28 31.12
N VAL A 413 7.29 0.33 30.61
CA VAL A 413 7.25 1.03 29.31
C VAL A 413 6.58 2.40 29.45
N PHE A 414 6.93 3.34 28.57
CA PHE A 414 6.25 4.62 28.47
C PHE A 414 5.61 4.78 27.09
N VAL A 415 4.34 5.18 27.08
CA VAL A 415 3.52 5.33 25.87
C VAL A 415 2.73 6.62 25.97
N LYS A 416 3.06 7.56 25.09
CA LYS A 416 2.40 8.86 24.98
C LYS A 416 2.12 9.18 23.52
N ALA A 417 0.88 9.54 23.23
CA ALA A 417 0.42 10.07 21.96
C ALA A 417 0.58 11.60 21.92
N SER A 418 0.71 12.17 20.73
CA SER A 418 0.70 13.64 20.54
C SER A 418 -0.66 14.28 20.82
N GLY A 419 -1.74 13.48 20.91
CA GLY A 419 -3.09 13.95 21.23
C GLY A 419 -3.89 12.95 22.07
N ARG A 420 -5.05 13.41 22.54
CA ARG A 420 -5.95 12.62 23.40
C ARG A 420 -6.87 11.73 22.59
N TYR A 421 -6.34 10.62 22.10
CA TYR A 421 -7.08 9.65 21.29
C TYR A 421 -6.82 8.19 21.67
N LEU A 422 -6.11 7.93 22.79
CA LEU A 422 -5.99 6.59 23.35
C LEU A 422 -7.21 6.32 24.24
N GLN A 423 -8.04 5.36 23.85
CA GLN A 423 -9.23 5.00 24.62
C GLN A 423 -8.84 4.24 25.89
N LEU A 424 -9.48 4.54 27.02
CA LEU A 424 -9.35 3.82 28.29
C LEU A 424 -10.55 2.89 28.53
N PRO A 425 -10.43 1.91 29.46
CA PRO A 425 -11.52 0.97 29.75
C PRO A 425 -12.83 1.61 30.22
N ASP A 426 -12.77 2.81 30.79
CA ASP A 426 -13.94 3.59 31.22
C ASP A 426 -14.60 4.37 30.07
N GLY A 427 -14.09 4.26 28.85
CA GLY A 427 -14.56 4.96 27.65
C GLY A 427 -14.01 6.37 27.49
N THR A 428 -13.16 6.85 28.41
CA THR A 428 -12.49 8.15 28.27
C THR A 428 -11.30 8.06 27.33
N TYR A 429 -10.81 9.22 26.85
CA TYR A 429 -9.63 9.30 25.99
C TYR A 429 -8.50 10.04 26.70
N THR A 430 -7.30 9.48 26.59
CA THR A 430 -6.06 10.03 27.14
C THR A 430 -5.01 10.19 26.05
N ASP A 431 -3.99 11.01 26.31
CA ASP A 431 -2.77 11.09 25.53
C ASP A 431 -1.65 10.22 26.11
N ILE A 432 -1.81 9.65 27.31
CA ILE A 432 -0.78 8.88 27.99
C ILE A 432 -1.36 7.69 28.78
N LEU A 433 -0.67 6.56 28.74
CA LEU A 433 -1.01 5.37 29.52
C LEU A 433 -0.29 5.41 30.88
N VAL A 434 -1.04 5.33 31.98
CA VAL A 434 -0.51 5.52 33.34
C VAL A 434 -0.88 4.36 34.26
N ASN A 435 0.14 3.73 34.86
CA ASN A 435 0.02 2.73 35.91
C ASN A 435 -0.91 1.56 35.54
N MET A 436 -0.78 1.03 34.32
CA MET A 436 -1.63 -0.04 33.80
C MET A 436 -0.82 -1.19 33.19
N ASP A 437 -1.37 -2.40 33.27
CA ASP A 437 -0.78 -3.57 32.63
C ASP A 437 -1.04 -3.51 31.12
N VAL A 438 0.01 -3.77 30.35
CA VAL A 438 -0.02 -3.77 28.89
C VAL A 438 0.65 -5.02 28.35
N LEU A 439 0.17 -5.54 27.22
CA LEU A 439 0.87 -6.55 26.44
C LEU A 439 1.67 -5.85 25.36
N VAL A 440 2.96 -6.17 25.26
CA VAL A 440 3.87 -5.62 24.26
C VAL A 440 4.40 -6.76 23.40
N GLY A 441 4.29 -6.62 22.09
CA GLY A 441 4.66 -7.65 21.12
C GLY A 441 5.12 -7.07 19.80
N ARG A 442 5.76 -7.90 18.96
CA ARG A 442 6.27 -7.51 17.65
C ARG A 442 6.03 -8.62 16.63
N HIS A 443 5.88 -8.25 15.38
CA HIS A 443 5.90 -9.18 14.25
C HIS A 443 7.32 -9.41 13.73
N PRO A 444 7.64 -10.63 13.25
CA PRO A 444 6.85 -11.86 13.35
C PRO A 444 6.86 -12.45 14.77
N CYS A 445 5.76 -13.06 15.22
CA CYS A 445 5.57 -13.58 16.57
C CYS A 445 5.53 -15.11 16.58
N LYS A 446 6.66 -15.77 16.88
CA LYS A 446 6.80 -17.24 16.72
C LYS A 446 7.08 -17.98 18.03
N LEU A 447 7.70 -17.35 19.02
CA LEU A 447 8.01 -17.97 20.31
C LEU A 447 6.97 -17.60 21.39
N PRO A 448 6.70 -18.49 22.36
CA PRO A 448 5.84 -18.21 23.51
C PRO A 448 6.17 -16.93 24.29
N THR A 449 7.42 -16.46 24.22
CA THR A 449 7.93 -15.30 24.96
C THR A 449 7.88 -13.99 24.18
N ASP A 450 7.48 -14.01 22.90
CA ASP A 450 7.54 -12.84 22.01
C ASP A 450 6.53 -11.75 22.35
N ILE A 451 5.51 -12.08 23.17
CA ILE A 451 4.62 -11.11 23.82
C ILE A 451 4.95 -11.08 25.31
N ARG A 452 5.11 -9.87 25.86
CA ARG A 452 5.37 -9.65 27.28
C ARG A 452 4.29 -8.79 27.90
N LYS A 453 3.78 -9.22 29.05
CA LYS A 453 3.02 -8.37 29.95
C LYS A 453 3.98 -7.51 30.76
N TRP A 454 3.85 -6.20 30.60
CA TRP A 454 4.64 -5.15 31.24
C TRP A 454 3.72 -4.07 31.80
N LYS A 455 4.31 -3.07 32.46
CA LYS A 455 3.58 -1.98 33.08
C LYS A 455 3.84 -0.67 32.35
N ALA A 456 2.78 -0.05 31.82
CA ALA A 456 2.85 1.31 31.32
C ALA A 456 2.90 2.29 32.49
N VAL A 457 3.91 3.14 32.52
CA VAL A 457 4.16 4.11 33.60
C VAL A 457 4.40 5.49 33.02
N ASP A 458 3.99 6.51 33.77
CA ASP A 458 4.30 7.90 33.47
C ASP A 458 5.63 8.30 34.12
N LYS A 459 6.46 9.04 33.38
CA LYS A 459 7.78 9.54 33.80
C LYS A 459 7.94 10.99 33.31
N PRO A 460 7.93 11.99 34.22
CA PRO A 460 8.05 13.41 33.87
C PRO A 460 9.26 13.76 33.00
N GLU A 461 10.34 12.99 33.11
CA GLU A 461 11.57 13.14 32.35
C GLU A 461 11.31 13.03 30.83
N PHE A 462 10.42 12.12 30.41
CA PHE A 462 10.09 11.94 29.00
C PHE A 462 9.19 13.04 28.43
N HIS A 463 8.43 13.74 29.27
CA HIS A 463 7.68 14.94 28.85
C HIS A 463 8.61 16.09 28.53
N SER A 464 9.62 16.28 29.38
CA SER A 464 10.64 17.32 29.17
C SER A 464 11.45 17.06 27.90
N LEU A 465 11.64 15.78 27.55
CA LEU A 465 12.26 15.33 26.31
C LEU A 465 11.27 15.18 25.14
N GLY A 466 10.06 15.73 25.21
CA GLY A 466 9.14 15.76 24.06
C GLY A 466 8.79 14.39 23.48
N MET A 467 8.94 13.30 24.25
CA MET A 467 8.77 11.93 23.76
C MET A 467 7.28 11.64 23.56
N ALA A 468 6.78 11.92 22.37
CA ALA A 468 5.43 11.60 21.93
C ALA A 468 5.48 10.78 20.63
N ASP A 469 4.44 9.99 20.41
CA ASP A 469 4.28 9.13 19.25
C ASP A 469 5.41 8.11 19.05
N VAL A 470 6.05 7.70 20.14
CA VAL A 470 7.05 6.62 20.22
C VAL A 470 6.77 5.75 21.45
N ILE A 471 7.28 4.52 21.46
CA ILE A 471 7.20 3.62 22.61
C ILE A 471 8.59 3.51 23.24
N VAL A 472 8.74 4.01 24.46
CA VAL A 472 10.03 3.99 25.16
C VAL A 472 10.14 2.69 25.96
N LEU A 473 11.19 1.93 25.68
CA LEU A 473 11.48 0.68 26.35
C LEU A 473 12.64 0.80 27.33
N SER A 474 12.53 0.11 28.46
CA SER A 474 13.58 0.06 29.47
C SER A 474 14.90 -0.49 28.92
N THR A 475 16.00 0.14 29.34
CA THR A 475 17.38 -0.32 29.11
C THR A 475 17.91 -1.13 30.30
N LYS A 476 17.11 -1.32 31.36
CA LYS A 476 17.45 -2.14 32.52
C LYS A 476 16.99 -3.59 32.34
N GLY A 477 17.63 -4.48 33.08
CA GLY A 477 17.25 -5.89 33.19
C GLY A 477 18.31 -6.86 32.69
N SER A 478 17.97 -8.14 32.72
CA SER A 478 18.91 -9.22 32.34
C SER A 478 19.06 -9.41 30.82
N ARG A 479 18.08 -8.93 30.05
CA ARG A 479 18.00 -8.95 28.59
C ARG A 479 17.39 -7.62 28.13
N ARG A 480 17.83 -7.10 26.98
CA ARG A 480 17.26 -5.87 26.39
C ARG A 480 15.78 -6.06 26.12
N ALA A 481 14.95 -5.06 26.44
CA ALA A 481 13.51 -5.13 26.23
C ALA A 481 13.13 -5.55 24.79
N ALA A 482 13.73 -4.92 23.78
CA ALA A 482 13.48 -5.26 22.36
C ALA A 482 13.84 -6.72 22.00
N ASP A 483 14.83 -7.34 22.66
CA ASP A 483 15.21 -8.73 22.39
C ASP A 483 14.13 -9.73 22.83
N TRP A 484 13.31 -9.37 23.82
CA TRP A 484 12.14 -10.18 24.20
C TRP A 484 11.07 -10.19 23.12
N LEU A 485 11.00 -9.14 22.29
CA LEU A 485 9.96 -8.91 21.30
C LEU A 485 10.41 -9.46 19.95
N ALA A 486 10.51 -10.79 19.85
CA ALA A 486 10.97 -11.50 18.66
C ALA A 486 12.38 -11.09 18.19
N GLY A 487 13.29 -10.78 19.13
CA GLY A 487 14.69 -10.41 18.81
C GLY A 487 14.86 -9.04 18.14
N GLY A 488 13.94 -8.10 18.39
CA GLY A 488 13.96 -6.77 17.78
C GLY A 488 15.12 -5.87 18.24
N ASP A 489 15.27 -4.74 17.55
CA ASP A 489 16.21 -3.68 17.92
C ASP A 489 15.62 -2.27 17.72
N TYR A 490 16.42 -1.23 17.97
CA TYR A 490 15.97 0.16 17.92
C TYR A 490 16.32 0.85 16.59
N ASP A 491 16.47 0.10 15.50
CA ASP A 491 16.87 0.66 14.19
C ASP A 491 15.70 1.12 13.30
N GLY A 492 14.48 1.03 13.84
CA GLY A 492 13.21 1.38 13.17
C GLY A 492 12.07 0.39 13.44
N ASP A 493 12.29 -0.63 14.29
CA ASP A 493 11.25 -1.58 14.65
C ASP A 493 10.05 -0.87 15.30
N LYS A 494 8.85 -1.36 14.98
CA LYS A 494 7.61 -0.97 15.63
C LYS A 494 7.13 -2.08 16.54
N VAL A 495 6.49 -1.74 17.65
CA VAL A 495 5.88 -2.73 18.55
C VAL A 495 4.42 -2.40 18.76
N LEU A 496 3.62 -3.46 18.90
CA LEU A 496 2.23 -3.40 19.29
C LEU A 496 2.16 -3.35 20.83
N VAL A 497 1.36 -2.43 21.35
CA VAL A 497 0.99 -2.33 22.77
C VAL A 497 -0.52 -2.49 22.87
N VAL A 498 -0.98 -3.41 23.72
CA VAL A 498 -2.40 -3.70 23.95
C VAL A 498 -2.72 -3.54 25.43
N TRP A 499 -3.74 -2.76 25.74
CA TRP A 499 -4.28 -2.61 27.08
C TRP A 499 -5.77 -2.99 27.19
N GLN A 500 -6.27 -3.74 26.20
CA GLN A 500 -7.61 -4.32 26.18
C GLN A 500 -7.78 -5.35 27.33
N PRO A 501 -8.66 -5.12 28.33
CA PRO A 501 -8.78 -5.97 29.50
C PRO A 501 -9.02 -7.45 29.20
N GLU A 502 -9.86 -7.76 28.21
CA GLU A 502 -10.22 -9.11 27.78
C GLU A 502 -9.03 -9.90 27.23
N LEU A 503 -7.97 -9.21 26.78
CA LEU A 503 -6.71 -9.79 26.33
C LEU A 503 -5.65 -9.75 27.43
N VAL A 504 -5.51 -8.62 28.12
CA VAL A 504 -4.48 -8.39 29.14
C VAL A 504 -4.71 -9.27 30.35
N GLU A 505 -5.89 -9.25 30.96
CA GLU A 505 -6.16 -9.93 32.24
C GLU A 505 -5.85 -11.44 32.22
N PRO A 506 -6.36 -12.23 31.24
CA PRO A 506 -6.12 -13.67 31.20
C PRO A 506 -4.69 -14.06 30.78
N PHE A 507 -3.94 -13.16 30.12
CA PHE A 507 -2.62 -13.45 29.60
C PHE A 507 -1.58 -13.68 30.71
N ARG A 508 -0.69 -14.66 30.51
CA ARG A 508 0.43 -14.97 31.41
C ARG A 508 1.73 -15.06 30.62
N ASN A 509 2.76 -14.35 31.09
CA ASN A 509 4.11 -14.46 30.53
C ASN A 509 4.56 -15.92 30.49
N ALA A 510 5.03 -16.37 29.32
CA ALA A 510 5.65 -17.68 29.20
C ALA A 510 6.97 -17.76 29.98
N ASP A 511 7.37 -18.98 30.31
CA ASP A 511 8.66 -19.28 30.92
C ASP A 511 9.81 -18.81 30.00
N GLU A 512 10.73 -18.04 30.57
CA GLU A 512 11.82 -17.38 29.86
C GLU A 512 12.77 -18.36 29.18
N ARG A 513 12.84 -19.61 29.64
CA ARG A 513 13.62 -20.68 28.99
C ARG A 513 13.22 -20.91 27.52
N TYR A 514 12.01 -20.48 27.14
CA TYR A 514 11.53 -20.62 25.78
C TYR A 514 12.17 -19.61 24.81
N ALA A 515 12.69 -18.49 25.31
CA ALA A 515 13.33 -17.44 24.53
C ALA A 515 14.78 -17.76 24.12
N ASP A 516 15.43 -18.71 24.80
CA ASP A 516 16.83 -19.05 24.55
C ASP A 516 16.95 -20.19 23.51
N PRO A 517 17.71 -19.97 22.42
CA PRO A 517 18.04 -21.06 21.50
C PRO A 517 18.98 -22.08 22.18
N PRO A 518 18.90 -23.37 21.84
CA PRO A 518 19.91 -24.35 22.27
C PRO A 518 21.33 -23.92 21.86
N SER A 519 22.32 -24.18 22.73
CA SER A 519 23.69 -23.69 22.55
C SER A 519 24.42 -24.25 21.33
N ASP A 520 23.98 -25.38 20.80
CA ASP A 520 24.53 -26.05 19.61
C ASP A 520 23.82 -25.68 18.30
N MET A 521 22.76 -24.86 18.34
CA MET A 521 21.88 -24.57 17.19
C MET A 521 22.65 -24.18 15.93
N ASP A 522 23.48 -23.14 15.99
CA ASP A 522 24.21 -22.63 14.82
C ASP A 522 25.10 -23.71 14.21
N SER A 523 25.89 -24.38 15.06
CA SER A 523 26.82 -25.43 14.63
C SER A 523 26.12 -26.66 14.08
N ARG A 524 24.90 -26.94 14.55
CA ARG A 524 24.13 -28.13 14.20
C ARG A 524 23.32 -27.91 12.93
N PHE A 525 22.67 -26.76 12.78
CA PHE A 525 21.67 -26.52 11.74
C PHE A 525 22.12 -25.59 10.62
N PHE A 526 23.14 -24.77 10.84
CA PHE A 526 23.60 -23.76 9.89
C PHE A 526 25.04 -24.00 9.45
N GLN A 527 25.34 -23.54 8.23
CA GLN A 527 26.69 -23.34 7.72
C GLN A 527 26.91 -21.86 7.48
N LYS A 528 28.14 -21.40 7.69
CA LYS A 528 28.49 -19.99 7.55
C LYS A 528 29.32 -19.80 6.29
N GLU A 529 28.74 -19.15 5.30
CA GLU A 529 29.40 -18.79 4.05
C GLU A 529 29.73 -17.31 4.08
N VAL A 530 30.84 -16.97 4.71
CA VAL A 530 31.25 -15.58 4.90
C VAL A 530 32.64 -15.37 4.36
N GLU A 531 32.72 -14.94 3.10
CA GLU A 531 33.93 -14.39 2.51
C GLU A 531 34.08 -12.91 2.88
N ARG A 532 35.30 -12.49 3.22
CA ARG A 532 35.61 -11.07 3.46
C ARG A 532 35.97 -10.42 2.13
N VAL A 533 35.61 -9.14 1.96
CA VAL A 533 35.95 -8.38 0.75
C VAL A 533 37.45 -8.36 0.49
N SER A 534 38.29 -8.23 1.52
CA SER A 534 39.75 -8.33 1.36
C SER A 534 40.18 -9.66 0.74
N THR A 535 39.63 -10.77 1.24
CA THR A 535 39.93 -12.12 0.74
C THR A 535 39.42 -12.30 -0.69
N PHE A 536 38.22 -11.79 -0.99
CA PHE A 536 37.68 -11.80 -2.35
C PHE A 536 38.55 -10.98 -3.31
N SER A 537 38.97 -9.78 -2.91
CA SER A 537 39.84 -8.91 -3.71
C SER A 537 41.19 -9.56 -3.99
N GLU A 538 41.81 -10.20 -2.99
CA GLU A 538 43.06 -10.95 -3.16
C GLU A 538 42.86 -12.14 -4.13
N LYS A 539 41.81 -12.94 -3.93
CA LYS A 539 41.48 -14.10 -4.77
C LYS A 539 41.20 -13.70 -6.23
N THR A 540 40.52 -12.58 -6.44
CA THR A 540 40.11 -12.12 -7.78
C THR A 540 41.11 -11.18 -8.45
N ALA A 541 42.18 -10.75 -7.77
CA ALA A 541 43.14 -9.78 -8.30
C ALA A 541 43.74 -10.24 -9.65
N GLY A 542 44.11 -11.52 -9.76
CA GLY A 542 44.75 -12.10 -10.94
C GLY A 542 43.81 -12.72 -11.98
N LEU A 543 42.50 -12.75 -11.75
CA LEU A 543 41.56 -13.38 -12.68
C LEU A 543 41.27 -12.51 -13.92
N PRO A 544 40.93 -13.10 -15.07
CA PRO A 544 40.35 -12.36 -16.19
C PRO A 544 39.06 -11.65 -15.80
N GLU A 545 38.77 -10.51 -16.43
CA GLU A 545 37.63 -9.65 -16.08
C GLU A 545 36.27 -10.39 -16.07
N ILE A 546 36.06 -11.29 -17.03
CA ILE A 546 34.81 -12.08 -17.09
C ILE A 546 34.65 -13.04 -15.91
N GLU A 547 35.75 -13.64 -15.45
CA GLU A 547 35.74 -14.52 -14.28
C GLU A 547 35.52 -13.71 -12.99
N LYS A 548 36.09 -12.50 -12.90
CA LYS A 548 35.79 -11.58 -11.79
C LYS A 548 34.30 -11.21 -11.74
N ILE A 549 33.68 -10.96 -12.90
CA ILE A 549 32.25 -10.68 -12.98
C ILE A 549 31.43 -11.87 -12.50
N HIS A 550 31.78 -13.10 -12.90
CA HIS A 550 31.08 -14.30 -12.45
C HIS A 550 31.20 -14.51 -10.94
N GLU A 551 32.40 -14.34 -10.37
CA GLU A 551 32.63 -14.41 -8.93
C GLU A 551 31.84 -13.31 -8.18
N LEU A 552 31.79 -12.09 -8.73
CA LEU A 552 31.02 -11.00 -8.14
C LEU A 552 29.50 -11.25 -8.21
N GLN A 553 29.01 -11.78 -9.34
CA GLN A 553 27.60 -12.13 -9.54
C GLN A 553 27.11 -13.14 -8.49
N TYR A 554 27.95 -14.11 -8.10
CA TYR A 554 27.61 -15.07 -7.05
C TYR A 554 27.21 -14.39 -5.74
N HIS A 555 27.93 -13.34 -5.33
CA HIS A 555 27.61 -12.57 -4.13
C HIS A 555 26.45 -11.59 -4.34
N LEU A 556 26.39 -10.89 -5.49
CA LEU A 556 25.34 -9.93 -5.80
C LEU A 556 23.95 -10.59 -5.89
N LEU A 557 23.88 -11.80 -6.44
CA LEU A 557 22.65 -12.59 -6.53
C LEU A 557 22.39 -13.41 -5.26
N GLY A 558 23.23 -13.28 -4.24
CA GLY A 558 23.16 -14.05 -3.00
C GLY A 558 21.80 -13.93 -2.30
N ALA A 559 21.21 -12.73 -2.31
CA ALA A 559 19.93 -12.44 -1.67
C ALA A 559 18.74 -13.22 -2.26
N LEU A 560 18.78 -13.57 -3.57
CA LEU A 560 17.69 -14.28 -4.24
C LEU A 560 17.60 -15.76 -3.86
N ARG A 561 18.68 -16.33 -3.31
CA ARG A 561 18.77 -17.77 -3.02
C ARG A 561 17.95 -18.19 -1.80
N ASN A 562 17.77 -17.29 -0.84
CA ASN A 562 17.16 -17.61 0.46
C ASN A 562 15.71 -17.14 0.60
N THR A 563 15.17 -16.37 -0.34
CA THR A 563 13.82 -15.79 -0.24
C THR A 563 12.74 -16.86 -0.03
N SER A 564 12.80 -17.96 -0.79
CA SER A 564 11.82 -19.05 -0.67
C SER A 564 11.92 -19.82 0.65
N LEU A 565 13.07 -19.77 1.35
CA LEU A 565 13.29 -20.53 2.58
C LEU A 565 12.57 -19.90 3.77
N VAL A 566 12.46 -18.57 3.82
CA VAL A 566 11.78 -17.87 4.92
C VAL A 566 10.31 -18.33 4.99
N GLY A 567 9.61 -18.33 3.85
CA GLY A 567 8.21 -18.77 3.78
C GLY A 567 8.04 -20.27 4.07
N ARG A 568 8.98 -21.10 3.62
CA ARG A 568 8.97 -22.54 3.95
C ARG A 568 9.09 -22.78 5.45
N TYR A 569 10.03 -22.11 6.13
CA TYR A 569 10.20 -22.27 7.57
C TYR A 569 9.06 -21.64 8.38
N SER A 570 8.42 -20.58 7.89
CA SER A 570 7.16 -20.06 8.46
C SER A 570 6.06 -21.14 8.44
N ASN A 571 5.81 -21.73 7.27
CA ASN A 571 4.81 -22.80 7.14
C ASN A 571 5.16 -24.06 7.95
N TYR A 572 6.44 -24.46 7.99
CA TYR A 572 6.85 -25.60 8.82
C TYR A 572 6.61 -25.35 10.29
N HIS A 573 6.88 -24.13 10.75
CA HIS A 573 6.57 -23.72 12.11
C HIS A 573 5.08 -23.84 12.37
N ASP A 574 4.22 -23.29 11.52
CA ASP A 574 2.77 -23.30 11.72
C ASP A 574 2.18 -24.73 11.72
N ILE A 575 2.69 -25.60 10.84
CA ILE A 575 2.39 -27.05 10.88
C ILE A 575 2.84 -27.66 12.22
N ALA A 576 4.04 -27.36 12.70
CA ALA A 576 4.54 -27.89 13.96
C ALA A 576 3.76 -27.37 15.18
N VAL A 577 3.35 -26.10 15.19
CA VAL A 577 2.44 -25.53 16.19
C VAL A 577 1.14 -26.32 16.22
N TYR A 578 0.55 -26.57 15.05
CA TYR A 578 -0.72 -27.28 14.94
C TYR A 578 -0.61 -28.75 15.38
N GLN A 579 0.43 -29.47 14.94
CA GLN A 579 0.61 -30.89 15.23
C GLN A 579 1.12 -31.18 16.64
N LYS A 580 2.10 -30.39 17.13
CA LYS A 580 2.90 -30.69 18.32
C LYS A 580 2.67 -29.72 19.48
N GLY A 581 2.06 -28.56 19.22
CA GLY A 581 1.83 -27.50 20.19
C GLY A 581 2.96 -26.47 20.23
N TYR A 582 2.64 -25.29 20.76
CA TYR A 582 3.49 -24.09 20.69
C TYR A 582 4.79 -24.19 21.51
N LYS A 583 4.73 -24.88 22.65
CA LYS A 583 5.87 -25.04 23.59
C LYS A 583 6.76 -26.26 23.28
N HIS A 584 6.45 -27.01 22.23
CA HIS A 584 7.19 -28.23 21.89
C HIS A 584 8.61 -27.89 21.41
N PRO A 585 9.66 -28.66 21.80
CA PRO A 585 11.05 -28.35 21.42
C PRO A 585 11.27 -28.21 19.92
N GLU A 586 10.60 -29.05 19.13
CA GLU A 586 10.68 -28.99 17.66
C GLU A 586 10.00 -27.75 17.07
N THR A 587 8.88 -27.30 17.63
CA THR A 587 8.21 -26.06 17.20
C THR A 587 9.12 -24.86 17.48
N ARG A 588 9.73 -24.83 18.67
CA ARG A 588 10.72 -23.81 19.03
C ARG A 588 11.94 -23.84 18.11
N ARG A 589 12.45 -25.02 17.77
CA ARG A 589 13.55 -25.17 16.81
C ARG A 589 13.19 -24.51 15.48
N LEU A 590 11.99 -24.78 14.94
CA LEU A 590 11.53 -24.20 13.68
C LEU A 590 11.31 -22.68 13.76
N ALA A 591 10.83 -22.15 14.90
CA ALA A 591 10.73 -20.71 15.14
C ALA A 591 12.11 -20.04 15.05
N ILE A 592 13.11 -20.62 15.73
CA ILE A 592 14.50 -20.12 15.67
C ILE A 592 15.06 -20.24 14.25
N MET A 593 14.81 -21.36 13.56
CA MET A 593 15.22 -21.54 12.17
C MET A 593 14.66 -20.44 11.27
N PHE A 594 13.37 -20.12 11.41
CA PHE A 594 12.72 -19.04 10.68
C PHE A 594 13.38 -17.69 10.95
N CYS A 595 13.57 -17.31 12.22
CA CYS A 595 14.22 -16.04 12.57
C CYS A 595 15.65 -15.94 12.01
N THR A 596 16.45 -17.00 12.10
CA THR A 596 17.82 -17.00 11.57
C THR A 596 17.83 -16.93 10.04
N VAL A 597 16.90 -17.60 9.35
CA VAL A 597 16.77 -17.54 7.88
C VAL A 597 16.34 -16.14 7.44
N LEU A 598 15.46 -15.47 8.18
CA LEU A 598 15.06 -14.07 7.94
C LEU A 598 16.28 -13.13 7.95
N ASP A 599 17.22 -13.34 8.87
CA ASP A 599 18.46 -12.57 8.96
C ASP A 599 19.64 -13.18 8.18
N SER A 600 19.44 -14.24 7.39
CA SER A 600 20.51 -14.92 6.64
C SER A 600 21.26 -13.99 5.68
N VAL A 601 20.54 -13.07 5.02
CA VAL A 601 21.12 -12.09 4.08
C VAL A 601 22.13 -11.17 4.77
N LYS A 602 21.94 -10.87 6.06
CA LYS A 602 22.86 -10.03 6.86
C LYS A 602 23.97 -10.86 7.52
N SER A 603 23.62 -12.05 8.00
CA SER A 603 24.51 -12.87 8.83
C SER A 603 25.45 -13.78 8.01
N GLY A 604 25.10 -14.10 6.76
CA GLY A 604 25.77 -15.10 5.92
C GLY A 604 25.58 -16.53 6.42
N LEU A 605 24.56 -16.77 7.24
CA LEU A 605 24.16 -18.11 7.69
C LEU A 605 23.22 -18.72 6.66
N SER A 606 23.54 -19.94 6.23
CA SER A 606 22.71 -20.75 5.34
C SER A 606 22.31 -22.03 6.06
N VAL A 607 21.10 -22.52 5.84
CA VAL A 607 20.68 -23.81 6.40
C VAL A 607 21.49 -24.92 5.74
N LYS A 608 21.97 -25.88 6.54
CA LYS A 608 22.71 -27.03 5.99
C LYS A 608 21.83 -27.86 5.05
N PRO A 609 22.34 -28.33 3.89
CA PRO A 609 21.54 -29.10 2.93
C PRO A 609 20.84 -30.32 3.53
N GLU A 610 21.51 -31.06 4.41
CA GLU A 610 20.95 -32.25 5.07
C GLU A 610 19.79 -31.92 6.01
N VAL A 611 19.86 -30.78 6.69
CA VAL A 611 18.79 -30.29 7.59
C VAL A 611 17.59 -29.84 6.76
N LEU A 612 17.84 -29.11 5.67
CA LEU A 612 16.79 -28.66 4.76
C LEU A 612 16.05 -29.84 4.12
N MET A 613 16.78 -30.89 3.71
CA MET A 613 16.19 -32.11 3.16
C MET A 613 15.33 -32.86 4.18
N ASP A 614 15.78 -32.95 5.42
CA ASP A 614 15.04 -33.60 6.51
C ASP A 614 13.78 -32.82 6.90
N ASP A 615 13.87 -31.48 6.99
CA ASP A 615 12.71 -30.61 7.23
C ASP A 615 11.71 -30.66 6.07
N GLN A 616 12.19 -30.65 4.82
CA GLN A 616 11.33 -30.83 3.63
C GLN A 616 10.61 -32.18 3.63
N ARG A 617 11.27 -33.25 4.07
CA ARG A 617 10.66 -34.58 4.17
C ARG A 617 9.56 -34.62 5.23
N ARG A 618 9.77 -33.94 6.36
CA ARG A 618 8.85 -33.95 7.50
C ARG A 618 7.63 -33.06 7.28
N TYR A 619 7.82 -31.89 6.69
CA TYR A 619 6.78 -30.85 6.62
C TYR A 619 6.45 -30.40 5.19
N GLY A 620 7.36 -30.57 4.24
CA GLY A 620 7.22 -30.02 2.88
C GLY A 620 6.19 -30.69 1.98
N THR A 621 5.68 -31.87 2.35
CA THR A 621 4.59 -32.55 1.65
C THR A 621 3.22 -32.27 2.25
N LEU A 622 3.16 -31.61 3.41
CA LEU A 622 1.89 -31.28 4.07
C LEU A 622 1.34 -29.96 3.51
N LYS A 623 0.01 -29.89 3.39
CA LYS A 623 -0.68 -28.62 3.13
C LYS A 623 -0.60 -27.74 4.37
N ALA A 624 -0.76 -26.43 4.18
CA ALA A 624 -0.95 -25.52 5.31
C ALA A 624 -2.24 -25.90 6.08
N PRO A 625 -2.34 -25.59 7.39
CA PRO A 625 -3.54 -25.88 8.17
C PRO A 625 -4.83 -25.33 7.53
N LEU A 626 -5.97 -25.99 7.72
CA LEU A 626 -7.24 -25.61 7.08
C LEU A 626 -7.65 -24.14 7.31
N TRP A 627 -7.37 -23.60 8.51
CA TRP A 627 -7.73 -22.22 8.87
C TRP A 627 -6.93 -21.15 8.10
N THR A 628 -5.79 -21.51 7.50
CA THR A 628 -5.01 -20.61 6.62
C THR A 628 -5.57 -20.57 5.20
N GLU A 629 -6.49 -21.46 4.86
CA GLU A 629 -7.16 -21.41 3.55
C GLU A 629 -8.20 -20.29 3.54
N SER A 630 -8.20 -19.52 2.45
CA SER A 630 -9.24 -18.49 2.24
C SER A 630 -10.63 -19.11 2.35
N ILE A 631 -11.45 -18.54 3.23
CA ILE A 631 -12.87 -18.89 3.45
C ILE A 631 -13.65 -18.92 2.12
N GLU A 632 -13.21 -18.17 1.11
CA GLU A 632 -13.81 -18.11 -0.22
C GLU A 632 -13.55 -19.35 -1.08
N LYS A 633 -12.38 -20.00 -0.95
CA LYS A 633 -12.04 -21.22 -1.70
C LYS A 633 -12.88 -22.43 -1.29
N GLY A 634 -13.55 -22.37 -0.14
CA GLY A 634 -14.46 -23.41 0.34
C GLY A 634 -15.77 -23.54 -0.44
N ASN A 635 -16.16 -22.55 -1.27
CA ASN A 635 -17.41 -22.58 -2.03
C ASN A 635 -17.24 -22.92 -3.53
N SER A 636 -16.05 -22.72 -4.10
CA SER A 636 -15.67 -23.43 -5.31
C SER A 636 -15.54 -24.90 -4.92
N LYS A 637 -16.41 -25.78 -5.46
CA LYS A 637 -16.16 -27.24 -5.49
C LYS A 637 -14.66 -27.43 -5.62
N ILE A 638 -14.05 -28.09 -4.62
CA ILE A 638 -12.68 -28.63 -4.62
C ILE A 638 -12.18 -28.63 -6.07
N GLN A 639 -11.50 -27.56 -6.47
CA GLN A 639 -11.16 -27.34 -7.88
C GLN A 639 -10.05 -28.31 -8.18
N SER A 640 -10.46 -29.52 -8.53
CA SER A 640 -9.60 -30.65 -8.82
C SER A 640 -8.70 -31.04 -7.64
N PRO A 641 -8.42 -32.33 -7.43
CA PRO A 641 -7.24 -32.67 -6.66
C PRO A 641 -6.08 -32.09 -7.47
N ASP A 642 -5.45 -31.06 -6.94
CA ASP A 642 -4.03 -30.88 -7.24
C ASP A 642 -3.42 -32.28 -7.02
N ASN A 643 -2.72 -32.81 -8.03
CA ASN A 643 -2.28 -34.22 -8.09
C ASN A 643 -1.25 -34.57 -6.99
N SER A 644 -1.08 -33.70 -5.99
CA SER A 644 -0.40 -33.96 -4.74
C SER A 644 -1.32 -34.74 -3.81
N ASN A 645 -0.93 -35.98 -3.49
CA ASN A 645 -1.49 -36.81 -2.39
C ASN A 645 -1.24 -36.19 -0.98
N SER A 646 -1.12 -34.86 -0.89
CA SER A 646 -0.73 -34.12 0.29
C SER A 646 -1.94 -33.87 1.20
N GLY A 647 -1.94 -34.52 2.37
CA GLY A 647 -2.95 -34.31 3.41
C GLY A 647 -2.74 -33.02 4.20
N TYR A 648 -3.79 -32.58 4.90
CA TYR A 648 -3.70 -31.55 5.94
C TYR A 648 -3.02 -32.12 7.20
N PRO A 649 -2.33 -31.27 8.00
CA PRO A 649 -1.74 -31.72 9.24
C PRO A 649 -2.84 -32.16 10.23
N GLU A 650 -2.62 -33.26 10.92
CA GLU A 650 -3.49 -33.71 12.01
C GLU A 650 -3.00 -33.18 13.36
N ARG A 651 -3.92 -32.72 14.21
CA ARG A 651 -3.58 -32.22 15.53
C ARG A 651 -3.21 -33.38 16.47
N GLY A 652 -2.13 -33.23 17.23
CA GLY A 652 -1.63 -34.26 18.14
C GLY A 652 -2.66 -34.68 19.20
N LYS A 653 -2.75 -35.99 19.46
CA LYS A 653 -3.65 -36.58 20.47
C LYS A 653 -3.24 -36.06 21.86
N GLY A 654 -4.16 -35.38 22.55
CA GLY A 654 -3.94 -34.79 23.88
C GLY A 654 -3.67 -33.28 23.90
N LEU A 655 -3.53 -32.63 22.75
CA LEU A 655 -3.50 -31.18 22.68
C LEU A 655 -4.92 -30.60 22.83
N LYS A 656 -5.02 -29.43 23.47
CA LYS A 656 -6.27 -28.64 23.52
C LYS A 656 -6.72 -28.27 22.10
N PRO A 657 -8.01 -27.99 21.84
CA PRO A 657 -8.46 -27.47 20.55
C PRO A 657 -7.61 -26.28 20.09
N PHE A 658 -7.27 -26.22 18.80
CA PHE A 658 -6.49 -25.10 18.28
C PHE A 658 -7.35 -23.84 18.18
N ILE A 659 -6.78 -22.70 18.56
CA ILE A 659 -7.52 -21.44 18.64
C ILE A 659 -8.09 -21.01 17.28
N MET A 660 -7.30 -21.12 16.21
CA MET A 660 -7.71 -20.67 14.88
C MET A 660 -8.80 -21.56 14.28
N ASP A 661 -8.88 -22.85 14.62
CA ASP A 661 -10.00 -23.69 14.18
C ASP A 661 -11.33 -23.22 14.79
N GLY A 662 -11.28 -22.85 16.07
CA GLY A 662 -12.41 -22.26 16.78
C GLY A 662 -12.82 -20.91 16.18
N LEU A 663 -11.84 -20.04 15.92
CA LEU A 663 -12.07 -18.71 15.35
C LEU A 663 -12.59 -18.80 13.91
N PHE A 664 -12.04 -19.69 13.08
CA PHE A 664 -12.52 -19.97 11.72
C PHE A 664 -13.98 -20.40 11.71
N LYS A 665 -14.35 -21.36 12.57
CA LYS A 665 -15.73 -21.83 12.68
C LYS A 665 -16.68 -20.70 13.09
N ARG A 666 -16.34 -19.94 14.13
CA ARG A 666 -17.16 -18.83 14.63
C ARG A 666 -17.23 -17.66 13.66
N GLY A 667 -16.13 -17.36 12.97
CA GLY A 667 -16.06 -16.38 11.90
C GLY A 667 -17.01 -16.73 10.75
N LYS A 668 -17.07 -17.99 10.33
CA LYS A 668 -18.03 -18.46 9.31
C LYS A 668 -19.49 -18.28 9.75
N GLU A 669 -19.79 -18.56 11.02
CA GLU A 669 -21.13 -18.32 11.61
C GLU A 669 -21.50 -16.83 11.54
N LEU A 670 -20.61 -15.94 12.01
CA LEU A 670 -20.79 -14.49 11.97
C LEU A 670 -20.95 -13.95 10.54
N ARG A 671 -20.12 -14.43 9.61
CA ARG A 671 -20.19 -14.08 8.19
C ARG A 671 -21.58 -14.35 7.62
N ASN A 672 -22.11 -15.54 7.86
CA ASN A 672 -23.42 -15.93 7.34
C ASN A 672 -24.55 -15.10 7.99
N GLU A 673 -24.43 -14.80 9.29
CA GLU A 673 -25.36 -13.92 9.99
C GLU A 673 -25.40 -12.51 9.35
N TRP A 674 -24.23 -11.92 9.15
CA TRP A 674 -24.10 -10.59 8.54
C TRP A 674 -24.56 -10.55 7.09
N LYS A 675 -24.21 -11.56 6.27
CA LYS A 675 -24.75 -11.67 4.91
C LYS A 675 -26.27 -11.73 4.91
N GLY A 676 -26.87 -12.51 5.81
CA GLY A 676 -28.33 -12.53 5.96
C GLY A 676 -28.92 -11.18 6.37
N LYS A 677 -28.25 -10.40 7.24
CA LYS A 677 -28.68 -9.02 7.58
C LYS A 677 -28.59 -8.09 6.37
N ILE A 678 -27.50 -8.15 5.61
CA ILE A 678 -27.26 -7.32 4.43
C ILE A 678 -28.27 -7.67 3.33
N GLU A 679 -28.50 -8.96 3.07
CA GLU A 679 -29.50 -9.43 2.10
C GLU A 679 -30.91 -8.99 2.50
N ARG A 680 -31.28 -9.07 3.78
CA ARG A 680 -32.58 -8.53 4.24
C ARG A 680 -32.72 -7.03 4.04
N LYS A 681 -31.65 -6.24 4.19
CA LYS A 681 -31.69 -4.77 3.99
C LYS A 681 -31.67 -4.39 2.50
N THR A 682 -30.80 -5.02 1.72
CA THR A 682 -30.54 -4.70 0.31
C THR A 682 -31.51 -5.40 -0.64
N GLY A 683 -32.00 -6.58 -0.27
CA GLY A 683 -32.94 -7.43 -1.00
C GLY A 683 -34.41 -7.15 -0.68
N LEU A 684 -34.74 -6.08 0.04
CA LEU A 684 -36.10 -5.55 0.06
C LEU A 684 -36.49 -5.24 -1.39
N GLU A 685 -37.31 -6.13 -1.98
CA GLU A 685 -37.96 -5.94 -3.27
C GLU A 685 -38.91 -4.75 -3.17
N THR A 686 -38.36 -3.53 -3.16
CA THR A 686 -39.11 -2.39 -3.66
C THR A 686 -39.36 -2.70 -5.13
N SER A 687 -40.63 -2.86 -5.52
CA SER A 687 -41.04 -2.88 -6.91
C SER A 687 -40.19 -1.86 -7.67
N PHE A 688 -39.51 -2.29 -8.73
CA PHE A 688 -38.65 -1.39 -9.50
C PHE A 688 -39.48 -0.17 -9.94
N VAL A 689 -39.22 0.98 -9.34
CA VAL A 689 -39.82 2.26 -9.71
C VAL A 689 -38.80 2.98 -10.58
N MET A 690 -39.22 3.31 -11.79
CA MET A 690 -38.44 4.11 -12.72
C MET A 690 -38.21 5.49 -12.11
N ASP A 691 -36.96 5.94 -12.04
CA ASP A 691 -36.63 7.27 -11.54
C ASP A 691 -37.12 8.32 -12.56
N PRO A 692 -38.10 9.18 -12.21
CA PRO A 692 -38.65 10.16 -13.14
C PRO A 692 -37.59 11.16 -13.59
N ASP A 693 -36.61 11.47 -12.75
CA ASP A 693 -35.56 12.44 -13.02
C ASP A 693 -34.67 11.97 -14.17
N LEU A 694 -34.31 10.68 -14.16
CA LEU A 694 -33.48 10.07 -15.20
C LEU A 694 -34.19 9.93 -16.54
N VAL A 695 -35.52 9.97 -16.57
CA VAL A 695 -36.34 9.82 -17.78
C VAL A 695 -36.79 11.17 -18.35
N ALA A 696 -36.75 12.23 -17.54
CA ALA A 696 -37.22 13.56 -17.93
C ALA A 696 -36.56 14.13 -19.20
N PRO A 697 -35.22 14.04 -19.42
CA PRO A 697 -34.60 14.57 -20.64
C PRO A 697 -35.13 13.93 -21.93
N TYR A 698 -35.31 12.61 -21.91
CA TYR A 698 -35.87 11.88 -23.05
C TYR A 698 -37.34 12.25 -23.31
N GLN A 699 -38.16 12.33 -22.26
CA GLN A 699 -39.58 12.71 -22.38
C GLN A 699 -39.74 14.14 -22.90
N GLU A 700 -38.91 15.06 -22.43
CA GLU A 700 -38.91 16.44 -22.91
C GLU A 700 -38.53 16.51 -24.39
N PHE A 701 -37.51 15.76 -24.81
CA PHE A 701 -37.13 15.71 -26.21
C PHE A 701 -38.21 15.06 -27.10
N GLU A 702 -38.87 14.00 -26.63
CA GLU A 702 -40.02 13.39 -27.31
C GLU A 702 -41.17 14.40 -27.48
N ARG A 703 -41.46 15.20 -26.45
CA ARG A 703 -42.47 16.27 -26.49
C ARG A 703 -42.09 17.38 -27.48
N MET A 704 -40.80 17.72 -27.58
CA MET A 704 -40.31 18.70 -28.56
C MET A 704 -40.47 18.20 -29.99
N ALA A 705 -40.07 16.95 -30.26
CA ALA A 705 -40.23 16.32 -31.56
C ALA A 705 -41.71 16.22 -31.98
N ALA A 706 -42.60 15.85 -31.06
CA ALA A 706 -44.03 15.79 -31.32
C ALA A 706 -44.63 17.16 -31.67
N LYS A 707 -44.20 18.23 -30.98
CA LYS A 707 -44.63 19.61 -31.28
C LYS A 707 -44.16 20.09 -32.64
N GLU A 708 -42.93 19.74 -33.04
CA GLU A 708 -42.37 20.09 -34.35
C GLU A 708 -43.17 19.43 -35.48
N VAL A 709 -43.49 18.14 -35.34
CA VAL A 709 -44.32 17.39 -36.30
C VAL A 709 -45.72 17.98 -36.38
N ALA A 710 -46.36 18.26 -35.24
CA ALA A 710 -47.69 18.88 -35.21
C ALA A 710 -47.71 20.25 -35.89
N ARG A 711 -46.64 21.06 -35.72
CA ARG A 711 -46.49 22.36 -36.38
C ARG A 711 -46.34 22.22 -37.90
N ARG A 712 -45.58 21.22 -38.39
CA ARG A 712 -45.44 20.95 -39.82
C ARG A 712 -46.77 20.50 -40.43
N ASN A 713 -47.45 19.54 -39.82
CA ASN A 713 -48.76 19.05 -40.29
C ASN A 713 -49.80 20.19 -40.35
N ALA A 714 -49.82 21.09 -39.35
CA ALA A 714 -50.70 22.26 -39.38
C ALA A 714 -50.33 23.28 -40.47
N ALA A 715 -49.05 23.41 -40.82
CA ALA A 715 -48.60 24.25 -41.93
C ALA A 715 -48.99 23.65 -43.29
N ASP A 716 -48.91 22.33 -43.43
CA ASP A 716 -49.33 21.61 -44.64
C ASP A 716 -50.86 21.67 -44.83
N GLU A 717 -51.63 21.53 -43.75
CA GLU A 717 -53.09 21.71 -43.77
C GLU A 717 -53.52 23.15 -44.08
N ALA A 718 -52.77 24.15 -43.60
CA ALA A 718 -53.01 25.57 -43.92
C ALA A 718 -52.63 25.94 -45.37
N SER A 719 -51.82 25.12 -46.04
CA SER A 719 -51.35 25.35 -47.42
C SER A 719 -52.37 24.90 -48.49
N GLY A 720 -53.43 24.19 -48.10
CA GLY A 720 -54.56 23.80 -48.96
C GLY A 720 -54.23 22.79 -50.06
N PRO A 721 -55.20 21.97 -50.53
CA PRO A 721 -54.99 21.03 -51.63
C PRO A 721 -55.07 21.78 -52.96
N GLY A 722 -54.01 22.49 -53.35
CA GLY A 722 -54.05 23.22 -54.62
C GLY A 722 -53.02 24.29 -54.88
N VAL A 723 -51.74 24.07 -54.56
CA VAL A 723 -50.65 24.73 -55.29
C VAL A 723 -49.55 23.72 -55.54
N THR A 724 -49.53 23.16 -56.74
CA THR A 724 -48.34 22.55 -57.33
C THR A 724 -47.25 23.61 -57.38
N LEU A 725 -46.31 23.58 -56.44
CA LEU A 725 -45.01 24.21 -56.62
C LEU A 725 -44.31 23.45 -57.75
N SER A 726 -44.26 24.11 -58.90
CA SER A 726 -43.59 23.66 -60.10
C SER A 726 -42.19 23.15 -59.80
N VAL A 727 -41.93 21.93 -60.26
CA VAL A 727 -40.62 21.39 -60.53
C VAL A 727 -39.82 22.43 -61.32
N ALA A 728 -38.94 23.16 -60.65
CA ALA A 728 -37.82 23.83 -61.30
C ALA A 728 -36.73 22.77 -61.47
N GLN A 729 -36.61 22.26 -62.70
CA GLN A 729 -35.44 21.53 -63.14
C GLN A 729 -34.23 22.48 -63.06
N SER A 730 -33.34 22.24 -62.09
CA SER A 730 -31.93 22.62 -62.20
C SER A 730 -31.10 21.35 -62.10
N SER A 731 -30.71 20.88 -63.28
CA SER A 731 -29.69 19.86 -63.51
C SER A 731 -28.33 20.31 -62.99
N SER A 732 -27.86 19.71 -61.89
CA SER A 732 -26.46 19.33 -61.64
C SER A 732 -26.35 18.75 -60.22
N GLY A 733 -25.54 17.70 -60.06
CA GLY A 733 -25.64 16.73 -58.98
C GLY A 733 -25.66 17.27 -57.55
N GLY A 734 -26.67 16.84 -56.79
CA GLY A 734 -26.75 16.98 -55.35
C GLY A 734 -27.50 15.76 -54.79
N ASN A 735 -26.92 15.11 -53.79
CA ASN A 735 -27.53 13.99 -53.07
C ASN A 735 -28.92 14.38 -52.54
N PRO A 736 -29.86 13.42 -52.40
CA PRO A 736 -31.16 13.69 -51.80
C PRO A 736 -30.94 14.12 -50.34
N SER A 737 -31.20 15.39 -50.04
CA SER A 737 -31.28 15.86 -48.66
C SER A 737 -32.52 15.23 -48.02
N GLU A 738 -32.34 14.16 -47.25
CA GLU A 738 -33.32 13.68 -46.27
C GLU A 738 -33.79 14.88 -45.43
N GLU A 739 -35.09 15.08 -45.28
CA GLU A 739 -35.63 16.19 -44.48
C GLU A 739 -35.24 16.04 -43.00
N TRP A 740 -34.49 17.00 -42.50
CA TRP A 740 -33.92 17.05 -41.16
C TRP A 740 -35.00 17.43 -40.11
N SER A 741 -35.14 16.70 -38.99
CA SER A 741 -36.20 16.88 -37.97
C SER A 741 -35.83 16.26 -36.61
N TYR A 742 -36.28 16.83 -35.46
CA TYR A 742 -36.08 16.23 -34.13
C TYR A 742 -36.70 14.82 -34.02
N ALA A 743 -37.72 14.52 -34.83
CA ALA A 743 -38.28 13.18 -34.91
C ALA A 743 -37.28 12.15 -35.50
N ASN A 744 -36.47 12.56 -36.48
CA ASN A 744 -35.44 11.72 -37.08
C ASN A 744 -34.28 11.51 -36.10
N ASP A 745 -33.85 12.56 -35.41
CA ASP A 745 -32.85 12.48 -34.33
C ASP A 745 -33.26 11.47 -33.25
N LEU A 746 -34.54 11.51 -32.84
CA LEU A 746 -35.08 10.59 -31.84
C LEU A 746 -35.03 9.14 -32.35
N ILE A 747 -35.39 8.88 -33.61
CA ILE A 747 -35.32 7.54 -34.22
C ILE A 747 -33.87 7.03 -34.25
N LEU A 748 -32.92 7.88 -34.64
CA LEU A 748 -31.50 7.53 -34.68
C LEU A 748 -30.95 7.19 -33.30
N ILE A 749 -31.25 8.02 -32.30
CA ILE A 749 -30.87 7.76 -30.89
C ILE A 749 -31.47 6.44 -30.42
N ARG A 750 -32.78 6.21 -30.66
CA ARG A 750 -33.45 4.99 -30.22
C ARG A 750 -32.80 3.75 -30.81
N LYS A 751 -32.66 3.71 -32.14
CA LYS A 751 -32.07 2.59 -32.86
C LYS A 751 -30.67 2.26 -32.34
N HIS A 752 -29.80 3.26 -32.20
CA HIS A 752 -28.43 3.07 -31.71
C HIS A 752 -28.39 2.51 -30.30
N VAL A 753 -29.12 3.12 -29.35
CA VAL A 753 -29.12 2.68 -27.95
C VAL A 753 -29.61 1.23 -27.82
N GLU A 754 -30.62 0.84 -28.61
CA GLU A 754 -31.17 -0.51 -28.63
C GLU A 754 -30.17 -1.54 -29.21
N GLU A 755 -29.39 -1.17 -30.22
CA GLU A 755 -28.31 -2.00 -30.77
C GLU A 755 -27.20 -2.21 -29.73
N ILE A 756 -26.76 -1.15 -29.04
CA ILE A 756 -25.75 -1.23 -27.98
C ILE A 756 -26.27 -2.02 -26.78
N TYR A 757 -27.56 -1.94 -26.45
CA TYR A 757 -28.17 -2.79 -25.41
C TYR A 757 -28.09 -4.27 -25.74
N LYS A 758 -28.38 -4.65 -26.99
CA LYS A 758 -28.25 -6.05 -27.46
C LYS A 758 -26.79 -6.51 -27.37
N GLU A 759 -25.85 -5.69 -27.85
CA GLU A 759 -24.42 -6.02 -27.80
C GLU A 759 -23.91 -6.14 -26.34
N HIS A 760 -24.35 -5.25 -25.45
CA HIS A 760 -24.04 -5.34 -24.02
C HIS A 760 -24.56 -6.63 -23.41
N LYS A 761 -25.82 -7.00 -23.69
CA LYS A 761 -26.42 -8.24 -23.21
C LYS A 761 -25.70 -9.48 -23.76
N GLU A 762 -25.24 -9.45 -25.00
CA GLU A 762 -24.45 -10.53 -25.59
C GLU A 762 -23.07 -10.65 -24.92
N LYS A 763 -22.34 -9.53 -24.80
CA LYS A 763 -20.98 -9.51 -24.22
C LYS A 763 -20.94 -9.76 -22.71
N ILE A 764 -21.99 -9.40 -21.99
CA ILE A 764 -22.10 -9.63 -20.55
C ILE A 764 -22.84 -10.95 -20.25
N GLY A 765 -23.69 -11.43 -21.16
CA GLY A 765 -24.52 -12.64 -20.99
C GLY A 765 -23.98 -13.93 -21.65
N GLN A 766 -23.02 -13.87 -22.59
CA GLN A 766 -22.38 -15.06 -23.17
C GLN A 766 -20.91 -15.19 -22.73
N ALA A 767 -20.60 -16.25 -21.95
CA ALA A 767 -19.25 -16.81 -21.89
C ALA A 767 -19.12 -17.94 -22.92
N PRO A 768 -17.92 -18.22 -23.46
CA PRO A 768 -17.73 -19.16 -24.56
C PRO A 768 -18.00 -20.61 -24.14
N ALA A 769 -18.84 -21.29 -24.90
CA ALA A 769 -18.89 -22.75 -24.92
C ALA A 769 -17.62 -23.29 -25.60
N GLY A 770 -16.58 -23.54 -24.80
CA GLY A 770 -15.44 -24.35 -25.20
C GLY A 770 -15.74 -25.85 -24.99
N GLY A 771 -16.28 -26.49 -26.04
CA GLY A 771 -16.09 -27.90 -26.43
C GLY A 771 -16.25 -29.03 -25.41
N GLY A 772 -17.35 -29.79 -25.51
CA GLY A 772 -17.40 -31.21 -25.15
C GLY A 772 -18.75 -31.75 -24.63
N GLY A 773 -19.62 -32.24 -25.53
CA GLY A 773 -20.57 -33.36 -25.30
C GLY A 773 -21.69 -33.25 -24.25
N ARG A 774 -22.95 -33.11 -24.74
CA ARG A 774 -24.29 -33.13 -24.08
C ARG A 774 -24.79 -34.54 -23.62
N PRO A 775 -26.00 -34.75 -23.03
CA PRO A 775 -26.77 -33.98 -22.00
C PRO A 775 -27.66 -34.83 -21.00
N SER A 776 -28.33 -34.11 -20.07
CA SER A 776 -29.59 -34.42 -19.33
C SER A 776 -29.50 -35.31 -18.07
N SER A 777 -30.10 -34.99 -16.90
CA SER A 777 -31.47 -34.53 -16.66
C SER A 777 -31.72 -33.87 -15.27
N SER A 778 -32.66 -32.90 -15.27
CA SER A 778 -33.65 -32.52 -14.23
C SER A 778 -33.27 -32.09 -12.79
N LEU A 779 -33.39 -30.78 -12.49
CA LEU A 779 -34.48 -30.15 -11.68
C LEU A 779 -34.25 -28.62 -11.51
N PRO A 780 -35.31 -27.79 -11.36
CA PRO A 780 -35.23 -26.33 -11.42
C PRO A 780 -35.28 -25.65 -10.04
N GLY A 781 -34.49 -24.59 -9.86
CA GLY A 781 -34.59 -23.71 -8.69
C GLY A 781 -33.38 -22.79 -8.56
N SER A 782 -33.59 -21.51 -8.92
CA SER A 782 -32.83 -20.31 -8.56
C SER A 782 -31.33 -20.46 -8.28
N ASP A 783 -30.49 -20.04 -9.24
CA ASP A 783 -29.28 -19.22 -9.03
C ASP A 783 -28.38 -19.32 -10.27
N LEU A 784 -28.67 -18.52 -11.31
CA LEU A 784 -27.77 -18.37 -12.45
C LEU A 784 -27.85 -16.94 -13.01
N ASP A 785 -26.73 -16.23 -12.82
CA ASP A 785 -25.96 -15.53 -13.87
C ASP A 785 -25.44 -14.15 -13.42
N SER A 786 -24.41 -14.16 -12.57
CA SER A 786 -23.43 -13.06 -12.46
C SER A 786 -21.98 -13.53 -12.62
N ALA A 787 -21.73 -14.82 -12.88
CA ALA A 787 -20.40 -15.44 -12.89
C ALA A 787 -19.64 -15.30 -14.23
N ALA A 788 -20.28 -14.78 -15.29
CA ALA A 788 -19.71 -14.79 -16.64
C ALA A 788 -18.65 -13.70 -16.89
N LEU A 789 -18.85 -12.47 -16.37
CA LEU A 789 -17.91 -11.35 -16.52
C LEU A 789 -16.96 -11.24 -15.32
N THR A 790 -17.45 -11.53 -14.10
CA THR A 790 -16.68 -11.46 -12.84
C THR A 790 -15.63 -12.56 -12.69
N GLY A 791 -15.53 -13.50 -13.64
CA GLY A 791 -14.47 -14.50 -13.73
C GLY A 791 -13.30 -14.12 -14.65
N LEU A 792 -13.44 -13.10 -15.51
CA LEU A 792 -12.37 -12.68 -16.43
C LEU A 792 -11.28 -11.85 -15.72
N PRO A 793 -10.04 -11.75 -16.22
CA PRO A 793 -9.06 -10.79 -15.69
C PRO A 793 -9.60 -9.35 -15.75
N ILE A 794 -9.25 -8.51 -14.76
CA ILE A 794 -9.79 -7.15 -14.61
C ILE A 794 -9.57 -6.30 -15.87
N GLN A 795 -8.42 -6.44 -16.52
CA GLN A 795 -8.09 -5.73 -17.76
C GLN A 795 -9.10 -6.06 -18.85
N ARG A 796 -9.39 -7.35 -19.06
CA ARG A 796 -10.34 -7.82 -20.08
C ARG A 796 -11.77 -7.36 -19.80
N ARG A 797 -12.18 -7.31 -18.52
CA ARG A 797 -13.49 -6.75 -18.15
C ARG A 797 -13.58 -5.28 -18.52
N GLN A 798 -12.55 -4.50 -18.17
CA GLN A 798 -12.51 -3.06 -18.44
C GLN A 798 -12.45 -2.77 -19.95
N ASP A 799 -11.74 -3.57 -20.73
CA ASP A 799 -11.70 -3.42 -22.19
C ASP A 799 -13.06 -3.64 -22.83
N ILE A 800 -13.82 -4.65 -22.37
CA ILE A 800 -15.19 -4.90 -22.83
C ILE A 800 -16.10 -3.71 -22.50
N LEU A 801 -16.05 -3.21 -21.26
CA LEU A 801 -16.87 -2.09 -20.81
C LEU A 801 -16.52 -0.79 -21.57
N ARG A 802 -15.22 -0.49 -21.73
CA ARG A 802 -14.73 0.68 -22.49
C ARG A 802 -15.04 0.61 -23.97
N SER A 803 -15.03 -0.60 -24.55
CA SER A 803 -15.45 -0.80 -25.94
C SER A 803 -16.94 -0.46 -26.11
N LEU A 804 -17.78 -0.90 -25.17
CA LEU A 804 -19.22 -0.61 -25.18
C LEU A 804 -19.52 0.87 -24.95
N SER A 805 -18.90 1.51 -23.96
CA SER A 805 -19.09 2.94 -23.70
C SER A 805 -18.59 3.80 -24.86
N ARG A 806 -17.46 3.43 -25.49
CA ARG A 806 -16.96 4.10 -26.70
C ARG A 806 -17.97 4.03 -27.84
N LYS A 807 -18.48 2.85 -28.15
CA LYS A 807 -19.49 2.67 -29.21
C LYS A 807 -20.77 3.45 -28.90
N PHE A 808 -21.21 3.44 -27.64
CA PHE A 808 -22.35 4.23 -27.19
C PHE A 808 -22.16 5.73 -27.42
N ALA A 809 -20.99 6.28 -27.08
CA ALA A 809 -20.71 7.70 -27.22
C ALA A 809 -20.50 8.15 -28.67
N MET A 810 -19.87 7.31 -29.52
CA MET A 810 -19.45 7.67 -30.88
C MET A 810 -20.57 7.92 -31.88
N TYR A 811 -21.79 7.42 -31.61
CA TYR A 811 -22.92 7.57 -32.52
C TYR A 811 -24.23 7.78 -31.75
N PRO A 812 -25.27 8.36 -32.36
CA PRO A 812 -25.11 9.46 -33.32
C PRO A 812 -24.26 10.59 -32.73
N THR A 813 -23.43 11.21 -33.59
CA THR A 813 -22.58 12.35 -33.26
C THR A 813 -23.40 13.64 -33.17
N ALA A 814 -22.85 14.68 -32.53
CA ALA A 814 -23.55 15.95 -32.43
C ALA A 814 -23.76 16.63 -33.79
N ASP A 815 -22.92 16.34 -34.79
CA ASP A 815 -23.08 16.88 -36.15
C ASP A 815 -24.18 16.17 -36.94
N GLU A 816 -24.56 14.96 -36.52
CA GLU A 816 -25.67 14.18 -37.07
C GLU A 816 -27.01 14.45 -36.35
N LEU A 817 -26.99 15.26 -35.29
CA LEU A 817 -28.16 15.58 -34.47
C LEU A 817 -28.38 17.10 -34.41
N HIS A 818 -29.63 17.52 -34.27
CA HIS A 818 -29.99 18.91 -34.01
C HIS A 818 -29.92 19.24 -32.52
N LEU A 819 -28.97 18.64 -31.82
CA LEU A 819 -28.81 18.78 -30.39
C LEU A 819 -27.39 19.22 -30.09
N SER A 820 -27.25 20.13 -29.12
CA SER A 820 -25.92 20.40 -28.57
C SER A 820 -25.29 19.10 -28.07
N PRO A 821 -23.96 18.95 -28.11
CA PRO A 821 -23.28 17.72 -27.68
C PRO A 821 -23.70 17.25 -26.28
N GLY A 822 -23.88 18.19 -25.34
CA GLY A 822 -24.33 17.90 -23.99
C GLY A 822 -25.78 17.41 -23.92
N TRP A 823 -26.67 18.00 -24.73
CA TRP A 823 -28.08 17.58 -24.76
C TRP A 823 -28.25 16.22 -25.44
N ALA A 824 -27.50 15.96 -26.52
CA ALA A 824 -27.45 14.65 -27.17
C ALA A 824 -27.01 13.55 -26.19
N ALA A 825 -25.93 13.78 -25.41
CA ALA A 825 -25.46 12.83 -24.41
C ALA A 825 -26.52 12.53 -23.33
N ARG A 826 -27.18 13.57 -22.80
CA ARG A 826 -28.26 13.42 -21.80
C ARG A 826 -29.47 12.67 -22.33
N VAL A 827 -29.93 12.99 -23.54
CA VAL A 827 -31.07 12.29 -24.16
C VAL A 827 -30.70 10.82 -24.44
N LYS A 828 -29.49 10.54 -24.93
CA LYS A 828 -28.99 9.16 -25.11
C LYS A 828 -28.97 8.38 -23.80
N ALA A 829 -28.40 8.96 -22.74
CA ALA A 829 -28.33 8.35 -21.41
C ALA A 829 -29.72 8.12 -20.80
N SER A 830 -30.60 9.12 -20.89
CA SER A 830 -31.98 9.06 -20.41
C SER A 830 -32.80 7.99 -21.15
N TYR A 831 -32.66 7.89 -22.47
CA TYR A 831 -33.31 6.83 -23.25
C TYR A 831 -32.72 5.45 -22.92
N ALA A 832 -31.41 5.32 -22.73
CA ALA A 832 -30.78 4.06 -22.32
C ALA A 832 -31.34 3.55 -20.99
N TYR A 833 -31.53 4.45 -20.02
CA TYR A 833 -32.18 4.12 -18.75
C TYR A 833 -33.64 3.73 -18.95
N PHE A 834 -34.43 4.55 -19.66
CA PHE A 834 -35.84 4.28 -19.94
C PHE A 834 -36.06 2.94 -20.66
N TYR A 835 -35.24 2.64 -21.66
CA TYR A 835 -35.31 1.40 -22.44
C TYR A 835 -34.96 0.19 -21.58
N ASP A 836 -33.88 0.24 -20.79
CA ASP A 836 -33.51 -0.84 -19.86
C ASP A 836 -34.65 -1.14 -18.87
N CYS A 837 -35.20 -0.09 -18.25
CA CYS A 837 -36.36 -0.20 -17.38
C CYS A 837 -37.53 -0.90 -18.08
N GLY A 838 -37.83 -0.50 -19.32
CA GLY A 838 -38.89 -1.06 -20.16
C GLY A 838 -38.71 -2.56 -20.43
N GLN A 839 -37.50 -2.98 -20.79
CA GLN A 839 -37.16 -4.38 -21.07
C GLN A 839 -37.27 -5.29 -19.83
N GLN A 840 -37.20 -4.71 -18.63
CA GLN A 840 -37.21 -5.46 -17.37
C GLN A 840 -38.51 -5.34 -16.55
N LYS A 841 -39.53 -4.61 -17.04
CA LYS A 841 -40.81 -4.38 -16.35
C LYS A 841 -41.46 -5.67 -15.80
N ASN A 842 -41.37 -6.78 -16.53
CA ASN A 842 -41.97 -8.07 -16.14
C ASN A 842 -41.06 -8.97 -15.31
N LYS A 843 -39.80 -8.57 -15.08
CA LYS A 843 -38.78 -9.39 -14.44
C LYS A 843 -38.41 -8.92 -13.03
N ARG A 844 -38.95 -7.79 -12.56
CA ARG A 844 -38.54 -7.09 -11.32
C ARG A 844 -37.01 -6.91 -11.23
N LYS A 845 -36.35 -6.76 -12.38
CA LYS A 845 -34.90 -6.68 -12.51
C LYS A 845 -34.50 -5.33 -13.10
N TRP A 846 -33.25 -4.96 -12.96
CA TRP A 846 -32.61 -3.84 -13.64
C TRP A 846 -31.24 -4.35 -14.12
N THR A 847 -30.65 -3.73 -15.14
CA THR A 847 -29.32 -4.14 -15.61
C THR A 847 -28.28 -3.04 -15.37
N GLN A 848 -27.01 -3.42 -15.45
CA GLN A 848 -25.91 -2.46 -15.38
C GLN A 848 -25.72 -1.69 -16.69
N PHE A 849 -26.53 -1.93 -17.74
CA PHE A 849 -26.37 -1.33 -19.07
C PHE A 849 -26.23 0.19 -19.05
N PRO A 850 -27.24 0.97 -18.62
CA PRO A 850 -27.19 2.42 -18.75
C PRO A 850 -26.03 3.02 -17.92
N TRP A 851 -25.74 2.42 -16.78
CA TRP A 851 -24.64 2.81 -15.90
C TRP A 851 -23.25 2.48 -16.49
N ASN A 852 -23.10 1.37 -17.21
CA ASN A 852 -21.83 0.99 -17.82
C ASN A 852 -21.44 1.90 -18.99
N VAL A 853 -22.42 2.47 -19.69
CA VAL A 853 -22.19 3.25 -20.92
C VAL A 853 -22.31 4.75 -20.71
N ALA A 854 -23.07 5.20 -19.70
CA ALA A 854 -23.43 6.61 -19.52
C ALA A 854 -23.48 7.05 -18.04
N PHE A 855 -22.64 6.48 -17.16
CA PHE A 855 -22.64 6.77 -15.71
C PHE A 855 -22.65 8.27 -15.39
N ARG A 856 -21.71 9.02 -15.97
CA ARG A 856 -21.53 10.47 -15.76
C ARG A 856 -22.74 11.26 -16.22
N ASP A 857 -23.33 10.92 -17.36
CA ASP A 857 -24.50 11.63 -17.88
C ASP A 857 -25.73 11.38 -17.01
N LEU A 858 -25.91 10.15 -16.49
CA LEU A 858 -26.98 9.85 -15.53
C LEU A 858 -26.80 10.59 -14.20
N CYS A 859 -25.56 10.70 -13.72
CA CYS A 859 -25.21 11.48 -12.54
C CYS A 859 -25.48 12.98 -12.76
N ASP A 860 -25.11 13.53 -13.92
CA ASP A 860 -25.37 14.92 -14.29
C ASP A 860 -26.87 15.23 -14.36
N ILE A 861 -27.67 14.33 -14.95
CA ILE A 861 -29.13 14.45 -14.98
C ILE A 861 -29.70 14.51 -13.56
N LYS A 862 -29.24 13.61 -12.67
CA LYS A 862 -29.75 13.56 -11.30
C LYS A 862 -29.37 14.79 -10.48
N ALA A 863 -28.13 15.26 -10.60
CA ALA A 863 -27.65 16.43 -9.88
C ALA A 863 -28.40 17.71 -10.27
N GLN A 864 -28.81 17.85 -11.53
CA GLN A 864 -29.52 19.03 -12.04
C GLN A 864 -30.95 19.21 -11.52
N VAL A 865 -31.53 18.17 -10.91
CA VAL A 865 -32.86 18.29 -10.30
C VAL A 865 -32.80 19.16 -9.05
N ASP A 866 -31.67 19.19 -8.35
CA ASP A 866 -31.47 20.08 -7.22
C ASP A 866 -31.03 21.47 -7.70
N SER A 867 -31.69 22.52 -7.20
CA SER A 867 -31.38 23.92 -7.48
C SER A 867 -29.98 24.36 -7.01
N GLY A 868 -29.30 23.56 -6.15
CA GLY A 868 -28.02 23.87 -5.54
C GLY A 868 -26.78 23.17 -6.12
N TYR A 869 -26.83 22.59 -7.32
CA TYR A 869 -25.71 21.81 -7.86
C TYR A 869 -24.52 22.67 -8.35
N LYS A 870 -23.31 22.10 -8.30
CA LYS A 870 -22.09 22.70 -8.86
C LYS A 870 -21.29 21.66 -9.63
N THR A 871 -20.93 22.00 -10.87
CA THR A 871 -20.00 21.18 -11.65
C THR A 871 -18.57 21.41 -11.17
N VAL A 872 -17.86 20.31 -10.95
CA VAL A 872 -16.51 20.32 -10.39
C VAL A 872 -15.56 19.61 -11.36
N ARG A 873 -14.38 20.20 -11.61
CA ARG A 873 -13.37 19.55 -12.43
C ARG A 873 -12.74 18.39 -11.64
N ARG A 874 -12.67 17.22 -12.27
CA ARG A 874 -12.07 16.02 -11.67
C ARG A 874 -10.58 16.21 -11.36
N GLU A 875 -9.85 16.60 -12.40
CA GLU A 875 -8.41 16.86 -12.34
C GLU A 875 -8.08 17.95 -11.30
N CYS A 876 -7.28 17.58 -10.31
CA CYS A 876 -6.73 18.41 -9.23
C CYS A 876 -7.69 18.93 -8.15
N PHE A 877 -9.01 18.85 -8.32
CA PHE A 877 -9.95 19.43 -7.35
C PHE A 877 -10.94 18.42 -6.75
N TYR A 878 -11.80 17.77 -7.54
CA TYR A 878 -12.73 16.76 -7.01
C TYR A 878 -12.01 15.61 -6.30
N ASP A 879 -10.89 15.13 -6.86
CA ASP A 879 -10.14 14.02 -6.28
C ASP A 879 -9.53 14.35 -4.90
N ARG A 880 -9.47 15.64 -4.53
CA ARG A 880 -8.99 16.12 -3.22
C ARG A 880 -10.12 16.50 -2.25
N MET A 881 -11.38 16.45 -2.69
CA MET A 881 -12.52 16.79 -1.84
C MET A 881 -12.75 15.72 -0.78
N ALA A 882 -12.90 16.17 0.46
CA ALA A 882 -13.27 15.32 1.59
C ALA A 882 -14.37 15.99 2.41
N VAL A 883 -15.36 15.22 2.84
CA VAL A 883 -16.33 15.66 3.84
C VAL A 883 -15.64 15.64 5.21
N LYS A 884 -15.38 16.82 5.78
CA LYS A 884 -14.86 16.91 7.14
C LYS A 884 -15.89 16.35 8.10
N ALA A 885 -15.44 15.58 9.10
CA ALA A 885 -16.29 15.27 10.22
C ALA A 885 -16.74 16.58 10.87
N LEU A 886 -18.05 16.76 11.03
CA LEU A 886 -18.57 17.63 12.08
C LEU A 886 -18.18 16.97 13.40
N ILE A 887 -16.92 17.14 13.81
CA ILE A 887 -16.58 17.10 15.22
C ILE A 887 -17.49 18.16 15.80
N GLY A 888 -18.47 17.73 16.62
CA GLY A 888 -19.46 18.62 17.21
C GLY A 888 -18.74 19.87 17.69
N ARG A 889 -19.33 21.04 17.43
CA ARG A 889 -18.84 22.35 17.84
C ARG A 889 -18.45 22.32 19.34
N LEU A 890 -17.24 21.87 19.64
CA LEU A 890 -16.42 22.41 20.71
C LEU A 890 -15.76 23.61 20.06
N THR A 891 -16.51 24.71 20.07
CA THR A 891 -15.94 26.04 20.11
C THR A 891 -14.88 26.07 21.20
N LEU A 892 -13.61 25.96 20.81
CA LEU A 892 -12.49 26.51 21.55
C LEU A 892 -12.01 27.72 20.75
N ASN A 893 -12.37 28.90 21.26
CA ASN A 893 -11.47 30.04 21.22
C ASN A 893 -10.20 29.70 22.01
#